data_AF-A0A353GW22-F1
#
_entry.id   AF-A0A353GW22-F1
#
_cell.length_a   1.000
_cell.length_b   1.000
_cell.length_c   1.000
_cell.angle_alpha   90.00
_cell.angle_beta   90.00
_cell.angle_gamma   90.00
#
_symmetry.space_group_name_H-M   'P 1'
#
loop_
_entity.id
_entity.type
_entity.pdbx_description
1 polymer ?
#
loop_
_entity_poly.entity_id
_entity_poly.type
_entity_poly.pdbx_seq_one_letter_code
_entity_poly.pdbx_strand_id
1 'polypeptide(L)'
;MNTHLISPATDELFKCAQNLAREHQTAGVRLGRNSPKHQLNNDVRILNSICQGYQLSLKNKTTIPSAGEWLVDNLYLINEQAQFVGCNLPRRHDHRLPVLQSGLNRGSKRIYIIILTLLEHTGGQADPKLLEDFLEQYQQILPLTMGELWAIPVVLRMAIINKLRRLFETIHQNVLSKHQANLILKRITPLLSGVSMVVQRAITAAEKYLDLTNPAVLIHLARQFRDFIESKTLLQWLEARTATQNLSLAQLIETEHKQQSEYRVAAGLLISSLREISHTIWENHFEEVSVVEQILRRDPAGVYAEMDFASRDLVRHTLEKLADHWKIPEWELAEKAITLAMTVKADSIEARRGQHVGYYLLGPGRTDLAVSLKIRHHLHQRRDIFKKYPHAVYFGLLIVLTAFFLYAAWDILKPLQHFIAWQFLLLTLVLIIPALEWALRQLHWFLMKVFPPQPLLKLEFREGIPEESATMVVIPTLINSVDNARELAHRLEIFHLANHDPHIYFALLTDFSDAPQAQMPEDEAILNAAQESIARLNASYPHPESSYFHLFHRRRLWNPSEKKWMGWERKRGKLVEFNALLCGAGSTSFAITGNGDLPLATIHYVITLDSDTELPRDTASRLIGALAHPLNAPLLNAEKTQIISGYGLLQPRISISNVSANRSLFASLFGGKSGIDVYSGAVSDPYQDLFLYGIFTGKGIYDVRIFHQLLGERIPENMVLSHDLLEGGFLHAGLVTDVELIDDFPTSYLSSLTRMYRWVRGDWQLLPWLARLMRDIHGRELQVYLPSITRWQIVDNLRRSLLGPVLWVLIWCGLILWPKNLDLLKLPFLIGAGISLAIYFLNLFQGIRQGTKLTPYIIRPIFNLLVLPYHSLMMTDAVIRTLYRLHISHRRLMEWLPAADEGRQTSTDFMGVWRRMSIGQLWILGTGFLAILLAPAILPLALPLTLFWLSAPVWVYLISLPCRKPGIRIAPQDQFYLRDIALRTWYFFEKTAGPEDHWLPPDNLQVNPPNGLAHRTSPTNIGFLLAAIVSAHDFGYLTTTAALERISNTVDTLEKLPRWHGHFYNWYQTVTLEPLQPIYISMVDSGNLVVFLL
;
A
#
# COMPACT_ATOMS: atom_id res chain seq x y z
N MET A 1 -36.14 -10.80 29.04
CA MET A 1 -35.89 -11.40 30.36
C MET A 1 -35.35 -12.81 30.15
N ASN A 2 -34.03 -12.96 30.05
CA ASN A 2 -33.33 -14.23 30.19
C ASN A 2 -32.12 -13.91 31.06
N THR A 3 -32.28 -14.19 32.35
CA THR A 3 -31.31 -13.93 33.41
C THR A 3 -30.07 -14.80 33.22
N HIS A 4 -28.92 -14.15 33.25
CA HIS A 4 -27.58 -14.72 33.35
C HIS A 4 -27.50 -15.87 34.36
N LEU A 5 -27.31 -17.09 33.88
CA LEU A 5 -26.74 -18.19 34.66
C LEU A 5 -25.24 -18.22 34.35
N ILE A 6 -24.48 -17.47 35.14
CA ILE A 6 -23.01 -17.51 35.15
C ILE A 6 -22.62 -18.89 35.71
N SER A 7 -21.79 -19.64 34.98
CA SER A 7 -21.27 -20.91 35.47
C SER A 7 -20.31 -20.68 36.66
N PRO A 8 -20.21 -21.58 37.63
CA PRO A 8 -19.27 -21.43 38.75
C PRO A 8 -17.78 -21.37 38.31
N ALA A 9 -17.44 -21.88 37.12
CA ALA A 9 -16.07 -21.85 36.58
C ALA A 9 -15.65 -20.45 36.06
N THR A 10 -16.60 -19.63 35.59
CA THR A 10 -16.32 -18.28 35.09
C THR A 10 -16.07 -17.26 36.21
N ASP A 11 -16.76 -17.41 37.35
CA ASP A 11 -16.55 -16.53 38.51
C ASP A 11 -15.18 -16.74 39.17
N GLU A 12 -14.67 -17.96 39.19
CA GLU A 12 -13.31 -18.27 39.66
C GLU A 12 -12.25 -17.66 38.75
N LEU A 13 -12.47 -17.70 37.43
CA LEU A 13 -11.59 -17.10 36.43
C LEU A 13 -11.48 -15.58 36.60
N PHE A 14 -12.60 -14.89 36.83
CA PHE A 14 -12.62 -13.44 37.03
C PHE A 14 -11.96 -13.00 38.34
N LYS A 15 -12.19 -13.75 39.43
CA LYS A 15 -11.46 -13.53 40.69
C LYS A 15 -9.96 -13.77 40.52
N CYS A 16 -9.57 -14.77 39.73
CA CYS A 16 -8.17 -15.02 39.39
C CYS A 16 -7.55 -13.82 38.68
N ALA A 17 -8.23 -13.25 37.68
CA ALA A 17 -7.76 -12.04 36.97
C ALA A 17 -7.51 -10.86 37.93
N GLN A 18 -8.45 -10.61 38.85
CA GLN A 18 -8.34 -9.52 39.82
C GLN A 18 -7.21 -9.76 40.84
N ASN A 19 -7.05 -10.99 41.33
CA ASN A 19 -5.97 -11.34 42.26
C ASN A 19 -4.61 -11.20 41.58
N LEU A 20 -4.49 -11.68 40.34
CA LEU A 20 -3.28 -11.55 39.53
C LEU A 20 -2.88 -10.07 39.34
N ALA A 21 -3.85 -9.19 39.09
CA ALA A 21 -3.61 -7.76 38.97
C ALA A 21 -3.09 -7.11 40.27
N ARG A 22 -3.53 -7.57 41.44
CA ARG A 22 -3.05 -7.08 42.76
C ARG A 22 -1.62 -7.52 43.06
N GLU A 23 -1.24 -8.72 42.63
CA GLU A 23 0.11 -9.27 42.83
C GLU A 23 1.16 -8.64 41.91
N HIS A 24 0.74 -8.22 40.71
CA HIS A 24 1.63 -7.66 39.70
C HIS A 24 2.12 -6.25 40.05
N GLN A 25 3.36 -6.16 40.56
CA GLN A 25 4.10 -4.90 40.62
C GLN A 25 5.04 -4.80 39.40
N THR A 26 4.94 -3.72 38.64
CA THR A 26 5.71 -3.53 37.40
C THR A 26 6.85 -2.53 37.58
N ALA A 27 7.96 -2.74 36.88
CA ALA A 27 9.06 -1.78 36.74
C ALA A 27 9.00 -1.18 35.35
N GLY A 28 9.57 0.01 35.22
CA GLY A 28 10.01 0.53 33.93
C GLY A 28 10.87 -0.49 33.17
N VAL A 29 10.90 -0.33 31.85
CA VAL A 29 11.59 -1.16 30.87
C VAL A 29 12.99 -1.58 31.35
N ARG A 30 13.17 -2.86 31.73
CA ARG A 30 14.49 -3.46 31.98
C ARG A 30 14.81 -4.52 30.93
N LEU A 31 16.10 -4.60 30.59
CA LEU A 31 16.67 -5.63 29.72
C LEU A 31 16.53 -7.00 30.42
N GLY A 32 15.49 -7.75 30.04
CA GLY A 32 15.42 -9.18 30.34
C GLY A 32 16.55 -9.91 29.59
N ARG A 33 17.25 -10.83 30.28
CA ARG A 33 18.37 -11.61 29.71
C ARG A 33 17.92 -12.69 28.71
N ASN A 34 16.64 -13.04 28.66
CA ASN A 34 16.11 -14.11 27.80
C ASN A 34 15.29 -13.51 26.65
N SER A 35 15.76 -13.71 25.42
CA SER A 35 15.05 -13.31 24.21
C SER A 35 13.87 -14.27 23.95
N PRO A 36 12.61 -13.79 23.94
CA PRO A 36 11.43 -14.62 23.66
C PRO A 36 11.53 -15.35 22.31
N LYS A 37 12.15 -14.71 21.30
CA LYS A 37 12.39 -15.32 19.98
C LYS A 37 13.32 -16.52 20.04
N HIS A 38 14.34 -16.48 20.89
CA HIS A 38 15.25 -17.61 21.02
C HIS A 38 14.53 -18.81 21.63
N GLN A 39 13.66 -18.57 22.62
CA GLN A 39 12.83 -19.62 23.21
C GLN A 39 11.87 -20.22 22.18
N LEU A 40 11.16 -19.40 21.40
CA LEU A 40 10.27 -19.88 20.35
C LEU A 40 11.01 -20.74 19.31
N ASN A 41 12.16 -20.26 18.81
CA ASN A 41 12.95 -21.01 17.85
C ASN A 41 13.41 -22.37 18.41
N ASN A 42 13.70 -22.43 19.71
CA ASN A 42 14.04 -23.69 20.36
C ASN A 42 12.81 -24.59 20.49
N ASP A 43 11.66 -24.05 20.92
CA ASP A 43 10.41 -24.80 21.05
C ASP A 43 9.99 -25.44 19.72
N VAL A 44 10.08 -24.68 18.62
CA VAL A 44 9.77 -25.14 17.25
C VAL A 44 10.77 -26.17 16.75
N ARG A 45 12.06 -26.02 17.05
CA ARG A 45 13.08 -27.04 16.69
C ARG A 45 12.79 -28.38 17.37
N ILE A 46 12.43 -28.36 18.66
CA ILE A 46 12.09 -29.57 19.42
C ILE A 46 10.85 -30.23 18.79
N LEU A 47 9.77 -29.48 18.54
CA LEU A 47 8.56 -30.00 17.90
C LEU A 47 8.83 -30.60 16.52
N ASN A 48 9.62 -29.92 15.68
CA ASN A 48 10.02 -30.42 14.36
C ASN A 48 10.82 -31.74 14.48
N SER A 49 11.72 -31.85 15.46
CA SER A 49 12.51 -33.07 15.69
C SER A 49 11.64 -34.27 16.10
N ILE A 50 10.66 -34.04 16.99
CA ILE A 50 9.71 -35.06 17.43
C ILE A 50 8.83 -35.50 16.25
N CYS A 51 8.34 -34.54 15.46
CA CYS A 51 7.50 -34.81 14.30
C CYS A 51 8.25 -35.59 13.20
N GLN A 52 9.53 -35.27 12.94
CA GLN A 52 10.36 -36.05 12.02
C GLN A 52 10.50 -37.52 12.48
N GLY A 53 10.65 -37.74 13.78
CA GLY A 53 10.63 -39.08 14.38
C GLY A 53 9.31 -39.81 14.09
N TYR A 54 8.17 -39.17 14.31
CA TYR A 54 6.85 -39.77 14.04
C TYR A 54 6.58 -40.03 12.56
N GLN A 55 7.02 -39.14 11.66
CA GLN A 55 6.92 -39.36 10.22
C GLN A 55 7.75 -40.56 9.75
N LEU A 56 8.95 -40.75 10.30
CA LEU A 56 9.77 -41.95 10.05
C LEU A 56 9.08 -43.21 10.56
N SER A 57 8.47 -43.14 11.75
CA SER A 57 7.68 -44.24 12.31
C SER A 57 6.50 -44.64 11.41
N LEU A 58 5.77 -43.66 10.86
CA LEU A 58 4.67 -43.90 9.92
C LEU A 58 5.16 -44.53 8.61
N LYS A 59 6.27 -44.06 8.04
CA LYS A 59 6.91 -44.66 6.86
C LYS A 59 7.29 -46.12 7.07
N ASN A 60 7.76 -46.44 8.28
CA ASN A 60 8.14 -47.80 8.69
C ASN A 60 6.95 -48.65 9.16
N LYS A 61 5.70 -48.19 8.97
CA LYS A 61 4.46 -48.86 9.41
C LYS A 61 4.41 -49.18 10.91
N THR A 62 5.02 -48.34 11.73
CA THR A 62 4.96 -48.45 13.20
C THR A 62 3.91 -47.49 13.77
N THR A 63 3.24 -47.91 14.84
CA THR A 63 2.17 -47.13 15.47
C THR A 63 2.74 -45.92 16.22
N ILE A 64 2.14 -44.75 16.00
CA ILE A 64 2.43 -43.52 16.73
C ILE A 64 1.37 -43.31 17.84
N PRO A 65 1.65 -42.49 18.87
CA PRO A 65 0.61 -42.08 19.82
C PRO A 65 -0.52 -41.36 19.10
N SER A 66 -1.76 -41.52 19.58
CA SER A 66 -2.95 -40.86 19.02
C SER A 66 -2.84 -39.34 18.97
N ALA A 67 -2.23 -38.71 19.98
CA ALA A 67 -1.93 -37.28 19.96
C ALA A 67 -0.83 -36.90 18.95
N GLY A 68 0.02 -37.85 18.54
CA GLY A 68 1.08 -37.64 17.55
C GLY A 68 0.57 -37.38 16.14
N GLU A 69 -0.60 -37.92 15.77
CA GLU A 69 -1.29 -37.64 14.50
C GLU A 69 -1.56 -36.14 14.36
N TRP A 70 -2.09 -35.51 15.42
CA TRP A 70 -2.33 -34.07 15.48
C TRP A 70 -1.07 -33.24 15.18
N LEU A 71 0.10 -33.64 15.70
CA LEU A 71 1.37 -32.95 15.42
C LEU A 71 1.80 -33.11 13.96
N VAL A 72 1.70 -34.32 13.41
CA VAL A 72 2.10 -34.61 12.03
C VAL A 72 1.22 -33.86 11.04
N ASP A 73 -0.09 -33.87 11.26
CA ASP A 73 -1.07 -33.26 10.36
C ASP A 73 -1.02 -31.73 10.39
N ASN A 74 -0.60 -31.11 11.51
CA ASN A 74 -0.65 -29.66 11.71
C ASN A 74 0.73 -29.00 11.88
N LEU A 75 1.82 -29.69 11.53
CA LEU A 75 3.17 -29.13 11.64
C LEU A 75 3.34 -27.87 10.76
N TYR A 76 2.67 -27.83 9.60
CA TYR A 76 2.68 -26.65 8.71
C TYR A 76 2.13 -25.41 9.44
N LEU A 77 1.01 -25.55 10.16
CA LEU A 77 0.38 -24.48 10.93
C LEU A 77 1.32 -23.98 12.03
N ILE A 78 1.97 -24.88 12.78
CA ILE A 78 2.91 -24.48 13.85
C ILE A 78 4.07 -23.68 13.28
N ASN A 79 4.65 -24.12 12.15
CA ASN A 79 5.76 -23.42 11.50
C ASN A 79 5.33 -22.07 10.92
N GLU A 80 4.15 -22.00 10.29
CA GLU A 80 3.55 -20.75 9.80
C GLU A 80 3.35 -19.75 10.95
N GLN A 81 2.73 -20.18 12.06
CA GLN A 81 2.51 -19.31 13.22
C GLN A 81 3.81 -18.90 13.91
N ALA A 82 4.83 -19.76 13.93
CA ALA A 82 6.15 -19.39 14.41
C ALA A 82 6.83 -18.33 13.53
N GLN A 83 6.71 -18.45 12.21
CA GLN A 83 7.20 -17.45 11.27
C GLN A 83 6.46 -16.12 11.45
N PHE A 84 5.13 -16.16 11.62
CA PHE A 84 4.31 -14.99 11.92
C PHE A 84 4.81 -14.24 13.16
N VAL A 85 5.04 -14.95 14.28
CA VAL A 85 5.64 -14.36 15.49
C VAL A 85 7.04 -13.79 15.22
N GLY A 86 7.84 -14.48 14.41
CA GLY A 86 9.17 -14.05 14.00
C GLY A 86 9.16 -12.68 13.30
N CYS A 87 8.18 -12.46 12.42
CA CYS A 87 7.99 -11.21 11.69
C CYS A 87 7.37 -10.11 12.56
N ASN A 88 6.38 -10.43 13.38
CA ASN A 88 5.54 -9.45 14.08
C ASN A 88 5.98 -9.08 15.51
N LEU A 89 7.10 -9.64 16.01
CA LEU A 89 7.71 -9.22 17.28
C LEU A 89 9.07 -8.51 17.05
N PRO A 90 9.14 -7.28 16.53
CA PRO A 90 10.42 -6.59 16.38
C PRO A 90 11.08 -6.37 17.75
N ARG A 91 12.41 -6.47 17.83
CA ARG A 91 13.17 -6.33 19.10
C ARG A 91 12.80 -5.06 19.87
N ARG A 92 12.55 -3.97 19.15
CA ARG A 92 12.16 -2.68 19.73
C ARG A 92 10.82 -2.74 20.46
N HIS A 93 9.85 -3.47 19.93
CA HIS A 93 8.54 -3.62 20.55
C HIS A 93 8.62 -4.51 21.80
N ASP A 94 9.32 -5.66 21.70
CA ASP A 94 9.58 -6.55 22.85
C ASP A 94 10.29 -5.82 24.01
N HIS A 95 11.25 -4.94 23.69
CA HIS A 95 11.92 -4.14 24.72
C HIS A 95 10.98 -3.18 25.45
N ARG A 96 9.90 -2.68 24.83
CA ARG A 96 8.97 -1.74 25.45
C ARG A 96 7.97 -2.39 26.42
N LEU A 97 7.76 -3.71 26.32
CA LEU A 97 6.78 -4.40 27.15
C LEU A 97 7.17 -4.40 28.64
N PRO A 98 6.23 -4.06 29.56
CA PRO A 98 6.45 -4.07 31.00
C PRO A 98 6.95 -5.42 31.56
N VAL A 99 7.81 -5.34 32.58
CA VAL A 99 8.42 -6.50 33.23
C VAL A 99 8.02 -6.53 34.71
N LEU A 100 7.70 -7.71 35.22
CA LEU A 100 7.32 -7.92 36.63
C LEU A 100 8.54 -7.77 37.57
N GLN A 101 8.37 -7.02 38.66
CA GLN A 101 9.43 -6.77 39.67
C GLN A 101 9.43 -7.76 40.83
N SER A 102 8.26 -8.28 41.19
CA SER A 102 8.02 -9.08 42.38
C SER A 102 7.34 -10.39 42.01
N GLY A 103 7.33 -11.34 42.95
CA GLY A 103 6.71 -12.66 42.79
C GLY A 103 7.58 -13.71 42.09
N LEU A 104 7.02 -14.91 41.93
CA LEU A 104 7.66 -16.08 41.31
C LEU A 104 8.08 -15.82 39.85
N ASN A 105 7.38 -14.90 39.18
CA ASN A 105 7.57 -14.58 37.76
C ASN A 105 8.44 -13.32 37.53
N ARG A 106 9.27 -12.94 38.51
CA ARG A 106 10.16 -11.77 38.41
C ARG A 106 11.05 -11.86 37.16
N GLY A 107 11.07 -10.79 36.36
CA GLY A 107 11.86 -10.73 35.13
C GLY A 107 11.13 -11.20 33.86
N SER A 108 9.94 -11.76 33.99
CA SER A 108 9.06 -12.11 32.87
C SER A 108 8.23 -10.92 32.40
N LYS A 109 7.84 -10.92 31.11
CA LYS A 109 6.90 -9.95 30.55
C LYS A 109 5.53 -10.13 31.19
N ARG A 110 4.92 -9.04 31.66
CA ARG A 110 3.61 -9.07 32.34
C ARG A 110 2.55 -9.75 31.49
N ILE A 111 2.42 -9.32 30.22
CA ILE A 111 1.43 -9.87 29.29
C ILE A 111 1.62 -11.37 29.03
N TYR A 112 2.85 -11.87 29.04
CA TYR A 112 3.12 -13.30 28.86
C TYR A 112 2.59 -14.14 30.02
N ILE A 113 2.71 -13.64 31.26
CA ILE A 113 2.18 -14.31 32.45
C ILE A 113 0.64 -14.30 32.46
N ILE A 114 0.03 -13.16 32.13
CA ILE A 114 -1.44 -13.02 32.01
C ILE A 114 -1.99 -14.10 31.08
N ILE A 115 -1.41 -14.22 29.88
CA ILE A 115 -1.84 -15.19 28.86
C ILE A 115 -1.55 -16.63 29.28
N LEU A 116 -0.43 -16.90 29.94
CA LEU A 116 -0.14 -18.24 30.46
C LEU A 116 -1.15 -18.68 31.52
N THR A 117 -1.47 -17.80 32.48
CA THR A 117 -2.43 -18.07 33.55
C THR A 117 -3.84 -18.32 32.98
N LEU A 118 -4.24 -17.55 31.96
CA LEU A 118 -5.49 -17.79 31.23
C LEU A 118 -5.51 -19.20 30.62
N LEU A 119 -4.49 -19.54 29.83
CA LEU A 119 -4.38 -20.85 29.19
C LEU A 119 -4.23 -22.02 30.17
N GLU A 120 -3.83 -21.77 31.42
CA GLU A 120 -3.79 -22.79 32.48
C GLU A 120 -5.18 -23.08 33.03
N HIS A 121 -6.01 -22.05 33.23
CA HIS A 121 -7.37 -22.21 33.72
C HIS A 121 -8.35 -22.69 32.65
N THR A 122 -8.10 -22.38 31.37
CA THR A 122 -8.97 -22.79 30.24
C THR A 122 -8.59 -24.13 29.62
N GLY A 123 -7.59 -24.84 30.17
CA GLY A 123 -7.09 -26.09 29.56
C GLY A 123 -6.44 -25.90 28.18
N GLY A 124 -6.09 -24.67 27.82
CA GLY A 124 -5.49 -24.32 26.53
C GLY A 124 -6.47 -23.80 25.49
N GLN A 125 -7.76 -23.64 25.82
CA GLN A 125 -8.75 -23.00 24.95
C GLN A 125 -8.52 -21.48 24.88
N ALA A 126 -8.46 -20.94 23.67
CA ALA A 126 -8.27 -19.51 23.40
C ALA A 126 -9.50 -18.90 22.72
N ASP A 127 -10.63 -18.87 23.45
CA ASP A 127 -11.83 -18.16 23.02
C ASP A 127 -11.60 -16.64 23.13
N PRO A 128 -11.74 -15.86 22.03
CA PRO A 128 -11.60 -14.41 22.04
C PRO A 128 -12.45 -13.72 23.10
N LYS A 129 -13.70 -14.14 23.29
CA LYS A 129 -14.63 -13.48 24.22
C LYS A 129 -14.23 -13.68 25.67
N LEU A 130 -13.82 -14.90 26.01
CA LEU A 130 -13.33 -15.22 27.35
C LEU A 130 -11.99 -14.52 27.64
N LEU A 131 -11.16 -14.31 26.62
CA LEU A 131 -9.95 -13.50 26.72
C LEU A 131 -10.29 -12.02 27.00
N GLU A 132 -11.27 -11.45 26.29
CA GLU A 132 -11.74 -10.07 26.54
C GLU A 132 -12.24 -9.89 27.97
N ASP A 133 -13.19 -10.74 28.40
CA ASP A 133 -13.76 -10.68 29.74
C ASP A 133 -12.65 -10.79 30.82
N PHE A 134 -11.68 -11.69 30.62
CA PHE A 134 -10.54 -11.83 31.54
C PHE A 134 -9.68 -10.56 31.62
N LEU A 135 -9.39 -9.94 30.47
CA LEU A 135 -8.59 -8.73 30.40
C LEU A 135 -9.34 -7.53 30.98
N GLU A 136 -10.64 -7.41 30.77
CA GLU A 136 -11.46 -6.36 31.39
C GLU A 136 -11.40 -6.44 32.92
N GLN A 137 -11.59 -7.63 33.49
CA GLN A 137 -11.53 -7.82 34.95
C GLN A 137 -10.14 -7.53 35.52
N TYR A 138 -9.07 -7.86 34.79
CA TYR A 138 -7.70 -7.52 35.16
C TYR A 138 -7.48 -5.99 35.15
N GLN A 139 -7.97 -5.30 34.11
CA GLN A 139 -7.74 -3.88 33.89
C GLN A 139 -8.49 -2.96 34.87
N GLN A 140 -9.53 -3.45 35.55
CA GLN A 140 -10.20 -2.72 36.64
C GLN A 140 -9.25 -2.34 37.79
N ILE A 141 -8.18 -3.11 38.00
CA ILE A 141 -7.19 -2.85 39.06
C ILE A 141 -5.93 -2.22 38.49
N LEU A 142 -5.42 -2.75 37.38
CA LEU A 142 -4.18 -2.26 36.78
C LEU A 142 -4.30 -2.21 35.24
N PRO A 143 -4.36 -1.01 34.63
CA PRO A 143 -4.53 -0.89 33.19
C PRO A 143 -3.33 -1.48 32.42
N LEU A 144 -3.64 -2.08 31.27
CA LEU A 144 -2.64 -2.55 30.31
C LEU A 144 -2.25 -1.41 29.38
N THR A 145 -1.00 -1.41 28.91
CA THR A 145 -0.60 -0.45 27.87
C THR A 145 -1.09 -0.93 26.50
N MET A 146 -1.31 0.00 25.57
CA MET A 146 -1.66 -0.37 24.19
C MET A 146 -0.60 -1.29 23.58
N GLY A 147 0.67 -1.08 23.90
CA GLY A 147 1.76 -1.95 23.47
C GLY A 147 1.64 -3.39 23.97
N GLU A 148 1.11 -3.62 25.18
CA GLU A 148 0.82 -4.98 25.66
C GLU A 148 -0.38 -5.59 24.96
N LEU A 149 -1.44 -4.82 24.74
CA LEU A 149 -2.65 -5.31 24.06
C LEU A 149 -2.33 -5.73 22.62
N TRP A 150 -1.52 -4.96 21.89
CA TRP A 150 -1.03 -5.33 20.55
C TRP A 150 -0.12 -6.56 20.55
N ALA A 151 0.55 -6.86 21.67
CA ALA A 151 1.40 -8.04 21.78
C ALA A 151 0.60 -9.33 22.02
N ILE A 152 -0.68 -9.27 22.39
CA ILE A 152 -1.49 -10.44 22.76
C ILE A 152 -1.51 -11.53 21.68
N PRO A 153 -1.82 -11.26 20.40
CA PRO A 153 -1.90 -12.32 19.38
C PRO A 153 -0.56 -13.06 19.22
N VAL A 154 0.54 -12.32 19.34
CA VAL A 154 1.91 -12.86 19.22
C VAL A 154 2.25 -13.68 20.46
N VAL A 155 1.98 -13.15 21.65
CA VAL A 155 2.24 -13.77 22.95
C VAL A 155 1.40 -15.04 23.13
N LEU A 156 0.14 -15.03 22.70
CA LEU A 156 -0.77 -16.17 22.75
C LEU A 156 -0.28 -17.32 21.86
N ARG A 157 0.13 -17.03 20.61
CA ARG A 157 0.76 -18.02 19.73
C ARG A 157 2.02 -18.61 20.36
N MET A 158 2.88 -17.77 20.94
CA MET A 158 4.07 -18.24 21.65
C MET A 158 3.74 -19.14 22.84
N ALA A 159 2.75 -18.76 23.65
CA ALA A 159 2.33 -19.53 24.81
C ALA A 159 1.72 -20.88 24.41
N ILE A 160 0.89 -20.92 23.36
CA ILE A 160 0.33 -22.15 22.81
C ILE A 160 1.44 -23.06 22.26
N ILE A 161 2.39 -22.53 21.47
CA ILE A 161 3.53 -23.32 20.95
C ILE A 161 4.39 -23.86 22.10
N ASN A 162 4.62 -23.06 23.15
CA ASN A 162 5.35 -23.53 24.32
C ASN A 162 4.62 -24.69 25.03
N LYS A 163 3.30 -24.58 25.19
CA LYS A 163 2.46 -25.66 25.75
C LYS A 163 2.45 -26.91 24.87
N LEU A 164 2.33 -26.76 23.55
CA LEU A 164 2.44 -27.86 22.59
C LEU A 164 3.80 -28.56 22.72
N ARG A 165 4.88 -27.79 22.81
CA ARG A 165 6.22 -28.37 23.01
C ARG A 165 6.29 -29.16 24.30
N ARG A 166 5.84 -28.60 25.44
CA ARG A 166 5.82 -29.32 26.73
C ARG A 166 5.00 -30.61 26.65
N LEU A 167 3.81 -30.54 26.06
CA LEU A 167 2.93 -31.70 25.87
C LEU A 167 3.60 -32.81 25.05
N PHE A 168 4.13 -32.47 23.88
CA PHE A 168 4.77 -33.45 22.99
C PHE A 168 6.11 -33.97 23.51
N GLU A 169 6.85 -33.17 24.27
CA GLU A 169 8.06 -33.60 24.97
C GLU A 169 7.74 -34.70 26.00
N THR A 170 6.69 -34.51 26.82
CA THR A 170 6.22 -35.53 27.76
C THR A 170 5.71 -36.79 27.04
N ILE A 171 4.93 -36.64 25.97
CA ILE A 171 4.44 -37.78 25.17
C ILE A 171 5.62 -38.54 24.54
N HIS A 172 6.61 -37.82 24.00
CA HIS A 172 7.76 -38.41 23.35
C HIS A 172 8.67 -39.17 24.34
N GLN A 173 8.87 -38.64 25.56
CA GLN A 173 9.59 -39.36 26.62
C GLN A 173 8.94 -40.73 26.92
N ASN A 174 7.61 -40.79 27.02
CA ASN A 174 6.88 -42.05 27.22
C ASN A 174 7.04 -43.03 26.05
N VAL A 175 7.15 -42.52 24.81
CA VAL A 175 7.40 -43.33 23.61
C VAL A 175 8.82 -43.88 23.58
N LEU A 176 9.81 -43.08 23.98
CA LEU A 176 11.21 -43.52 24.07
C LEU A 176 11.38 -44.70 25.05
N SER A 177 10.72 -44.65 26.21
CA SER A 177 10.71 -45.76 27.17
C SER A 177 10.12 -47.05 26.58
N LYS A 178 9.06 -46.94 25.76
CA LYS A 178 8.48 -48.07 25.02
C LYS A 178 9.41 -48.62 23.94
N HIS A 179 10.12 -47.76 23.21
CA HIS A 179 11.10 -48.19 22.21
C HIS A 179 12.29 -48.92 22.83
N GLN A 180 12.81 -48.42 23.95
CA GLN A 180 13.84 -49.11 24.72
C GLN A 180 13.35 -50.49 25.17
N ALA A 181 12.11 -50.58 25.65
CA ALA A 181 11.49 -51.85 26.00
C ALA A 181 11.40 -52.80 24.79
N ASN A 182 11.01 -52.31 23.61
CA ASN A 182 10.94 -53.12 22.39
C ASN A 182 12.31 -53.63 21.89
N LEU A 183 13.37 -52.83 21.97
CA LEU A 183 14.72 -53.25 21.58
C LEU A 183 15.24 -54.37 22.48
N ILE A 184 14.95 -54.29 23.77
CA ILE A 184 15.30 -55.32 24.75
C ILE A 184 14.38 -56.54 24.58
N LEU A 185 13.07 -56.33 24.34
CA LEU A 185 12.12 -57.40 24.09
C LEU A 185 12.51 -58.22 22.86
N LYS A 186 12.92 -57.59 21.75
CA LYS A 186 13.45 -58.31 20.56
C LYS A 186 14.67 -59.20 20.86
N ARG A 187 15.46 -58.88 21.89
CA ARG A 187 16.57 -59.74 22.36
C ARG A 187 16.07 -60.88 23.26
N ILE A 188 14.92 -60.71 23.91
CA ILE A 188 14.28 -61.70 24.79
C ILE A 188 13.31 -62.62 24.03
N THR A 189 12.64 -62.15 22.97
CA THR A 189 11.67 -62.91 22.16
C THR A 189 12.20 -64.26 21.65
N PRO A 190 13.45 -64.40 21.17
CA PRO A 190 14.02 -65.69 20.77
C PRO A 190 14.18 -66.68 21.93
N LEU A 191 14.22 -66.18 23.17
CA LEU A 191 14.25 -67.00 24.38
C LEU A 191 12.84 -67.48 24.77
N LEU A 192 11.78 -66.87 24.26
CA LEU A 192 10.39 -67.20 24.61
C LEU A 192 9.74 -68.26 23.71
N SER A 193 10.46 -68.77 22.68
CA SER A 193 9.95 -69.75 21.71
C SER A 193 10.35 -71.21 22.02
N GLY A 194 10.87 -71.51 23.21
CA GLY A 194 11.32 -72.85 23.63
C GLY A 194 10.71 -73.31 24.95
N VAL A 195 10.51 -74.63 25.09
CA VAL A 195 9.87 -75.36 26.21
C VAL A 195 10.15 -74.74 27.60
N SER A 196 9.09 -74.34 28.32
CA SER A 196 8.88 -74.05 29.76
C SER A 196 10.04 -73.60 30.67
N MET A 197 11.23 -74.21 30.58
CA MET A 197 12.44 -73.86 31.35
C MET A 197 13.08 -72.52 30.93
N VAL A 198 12.54 -71.84 29.91
CA VAL A 198 13.09 -70.59 29.35
C VAL A 198 12.34 -69.33 29.80
N VAL A 199 11.10 -69.44 30.30
CA VAL A 199 10.31 -68.31 30.82
C VAL A 199 10.98 -67.62 32.01
N GLN A 200 11.56 -68.40 32.92
CA GLN A 200 12.29 -67.85 34.08
C GLN A 200 13.52 -67.03 33.65
N ARG A 201 14.26 -67.47 32.62
CA ARG A 201 15.38 -66.68 32.06
C ARG A 201 14.91 -65.39 31.41
N ALA A 202 13.76 -65.41 30.75
CA ALA A 202 13.15 -64.21 30.17
C ALA A 202 12.70 -63.22 31.25
N ILE A 203 12.12 -63.71 32.35
CA ILE A 203 11.77 -62.90 33.53
C ILE A 203 13.02 -62.29 34.17
N THR A 204 14.07 -63.07 34.42
CA THR A 204 15.33 -62.54 35.01
C THR A 204 16.03 -61.54 34.09
N ALA A 205 15.96 -61.75 32.77
CA ALA A 205 16.47 -60.78 31.79
C ALA A 205 15.64 -59.49 31.78
N ALA A 206 14.30 -59.59 31.87
CA ALA A 206 13.41 -58.45 31.99
C ALA A 206 13.70 -57.65 33.27
N GLU A 207 13.84 -58.29 34.42
CA GLU A 207 14.18 -57.63 35.70
C GLU A 207 15.56 -56.96 35.70
N LYS A 208 16.51 -57.48 34.91
CA LYS A 208 17.87 -56.95 34.81
C LYS A 208 18.01 -55.75 33.86
N TYR A 209 17.26 -55.74 32.76
CA TYR A 209 17.45 -54.78 31.67
C TYR A 209 16.29 -53.79 31.48
N LEU A 210 15.11 -54.06 32.04
CA LEU A 210 13.95 -53.16 31.93
C LEU A 210 13.73 -52.43 33.24
N ASP A 211 13.40 -51.14 33.13
CA ASP A 211 12.92 -50.37 34.27
C ASP A 211 11.45 -50.71 34.54
N LEU A 212 11.25 -51.74 35.38
CA LEU A 212 9.94 -52.21 35.82
C LEU A 212 9.27 -51.27 36.84
N THR A 213 9.85 -50.11 37.13
CA THR A 213 9.18 -49.03 37.88
C THR A 213 8.38 -48.10 36.98
N ASN A 214 8.65 -48.09 35.67
CA ASN A 214 7.92 -47.26 34.72
C ASN A 214 6.61 -47.93 34.27
N PRO A 215 5.43 -47.34 34.56
CA PRO A 215 4.13 -47.90 34.19
C PRO A 215 3.96 -48.14 32.69
N ALA A 216 4.56 -47.29 31.85
CA ALA A 216 4.48 -47.40 30.39
C ALA A 216 5.18 -48.66 29.85
N VAL A 217 6.24 -49.11 30.55
CA VAL A 217 6.98 -50.34 30.23
C VAL A 217 6.14 -51.56 30.63
N LEU A 218 5.54 -51.55 31.82
CA LEU A 218 4.70 -52.63 32.33
C LEU A 218 3.47 -52.89 31.44
N ILE A 219 2.78 -51.83 31.03
CA ILE A 219 1.60 -51.93 30.15
C ILE A 219 1.99 -52.43 28.75
N HIS A 220 3.14 -51.98 28.23
CA HIS A 220 3.64 -52.46 26.95
C HIS A 220 4.00 -53.94 27.00
N LEU A 221 4.63 -54.41 28.07
CA LEU A 221 4.93 -55.84 28.27
C LEU A 221 3.65 -56.67 28.37
N ALA A 222 2.64 -56.19 29.10
CA ALA A 222 1.35 -56.86 29.23
C ALA A 222 0.62 -57.01 27.88
N ARG A 223 0.67 -55.99 27.01
CA ARG A 223 0.09 -56.08 25.65
C ARG A 223 0.84 -57.10 24.79
N GLN A 224 2.18 -57.09 24.81
CA GLN A 224 2.99 -58.01 24.00
C GLN A 224 2.89 -59.46 24.49
N PHE A 225 2.91 -59.70 25.80
CA PHE A 225 2.80 -61.06 26.36
C PHE A 225 1.45 -61.73 26.08
N ARG A 226 0.41 -60.95 25.77
CA ARG A 226 -0.92 -61.44 25.40
C ARG A 226 -0.91 -62.24 24.09
N ASP A 227 0.07 -61.99 23.22
CA ASP A 227 0.19 -62.63 21.89
C ASP A 227 1.03 -63.94 21.91
N PHE A 228 1.55 -64.36 23.07
CA PHE A 228 2.39 -65.57 23.21
C PHE A 228 1.61 -66.79 23.76
N ILE A 229 2.07 -67.99 23.38
CA ILE A 229 1.44 -69.29 23.75
C ILE A 229 1.41 -69.50 25.29
N GLU A 230 2.40 -69.00 26.02
CA GLU A 230 2.50 -69.08 27.49
C GLU A 230 2.10 -67.76 28.20
N SER A 231 1.18 -66.99 27.61
CA SER A 231 0.74 -65.66 28.10
C SER A 231 0.30 -65.66 29.58
N LYS A 232 -0.30 -66.74 30.06
CA LYS A 232 -0.87 -66.83 31.42
C LYS A 232 0.19 -66.69 32.53
N THR A 233 1.34 -67.35 32.38
CA THR A 233 2.42 -67.34 33.39
C THR A 233 3.14 -65.99 33.43
N LEU A 234 3.36 -65.39 32.26
CA LEU A 234 4.01 -64.08 32.12
C LEU A 234 3.11 -62.94 32.61
N LEU A 235 1.80 -63.01 32.35
CA LEU A 235 0.82 -62.04 32.85
C LEU A 235 0.67 -62.15 34.38
N GLN A 236 0.67 -63.35 34.96
CA GLN A 236 0.66 -63.55 36.41
C GLN A 236 1.90 -62.98 37.10
N TRP A 237 3.08 -63.09 36.49
CA TRP A 237 4.30 -62.45 37.00
C TRP A 237 4.19 -60.92 36.95
N LEU A 238 3.66 -60.35 35.86
CA LEU A 238 3.41 -58.91 35.75
C LEU A 238 2.36 -58.41 36.76
N GLU A 239 1.30 -59.18 37.01
CA GLU A 239 0.31 -58.91 38.05
C GLU A 239 0.93 -58.94 39.45
N ALA A 240 1.76 -59.94 39.75
CA ALA A 240 2.49 -60.00 41.01
C ALA A 240 3.45 -58.80 41.18
N ARG A 241 4.11 -58.37 40.10
CA ARG A 241 5.02 -57.22 40.13
C ARG A 241 4.30 -55.89 40.29
N THR A 242 3.18 -55.69 39.61
CA THR A 242 2.33 -54.50 39.78
C THR A 242 1.72 -54.44 41.19
N ALA A 243 1.36 -55.59 41.76
CA ALA A 243 0.90 -55.69 43.14
C ALA A 243 1.95 -55.23 44.17
N THR A 244 3.26 -55.40 43.89
CA THR A 244 4.32 -54.85 44.77
C THR A 244 4.37 -53.31 44.80
N GLN A 245 3.70 -52.64 43.86
CA GLN A 245 3.56 -51.18 43.78
C GLN A 245 2.16 -50.70 44.20
N ASN A 246 1.35 -51.55 44.86
CA ASN A 246 -0.04 -51.28 45.26
C ASN A 246 -0.99 -50.92 44.10
N LEU A 247 -0.69 -51.36 42.86
CA LEU A 247 -1.47 -51.05 41.67
C LEU A 247 -1.90 -52.34 40.98
N SER A 248 -3.14 -52.42 40.49
CA SER A 248 -3.55 -53.51 39.62
C SER A 248 -3.16 -53.23 38.16
N LEU A 249 -2.82 -54.28 37.41
CA LEU A 249 -2.51 -54.17 35.98
C LEU A 249 -3.68 -53.58 35.18
N ALA A 250 -4.92 -53.89 35.56
CA ALA A 250 -6.13 -53.34 34.95
C ALA A 250 -6.25 -51.82 35.18
N GLN A 251 -6.03 -51.34 36.41
CA GLN A 251 -6.03 -49.90 36.72
C GLN A 251 -4.93 -49.15 35.98
N LEU A 252 -3.76 -49.75 35.79
CA LEU A 252 -2.66 -49.14 35.03
C LEU A 252 -3.03 -48.95 33.54
N ILE A 253 -3.63 -49.98 32.93
CA ILE A 253 -4.11 -49.91 31.54
C ILE A 253 -5.19 -48.85 31.40
N GLU A 254 -6.15 -48.78 32.32
CA GLU A 254 -7.21 -47.77 32.33
C GLU A 254 -6.64 -46.35 32.48
N THR A 255 -5.67 -46.17 33.39
CA THR A 255 -5.00 -44.88 33.61
C THR A 255 -4.22 -44.44 32.37
N GLU A 256 -3.55 -45.35 31.66
CA GLU A 256 -2.86 -45.03 30.40
C GLU A 256 -3.86 -44.63 29.31
N HIS A 257 -4.96 -45.37 29.16
CA HIS A 257 -6.00 -45.02 28.19
C HIS A 257 -6.60 -43.64 28.49
N LYS A 258 -6.85 -43.34 29.77
CA LYS A 258 -7.32 -42.03 30.22
C LYS A 258 -6.30 -40.93 29.87
N GLN A 259 -5.02 -41.13 30.20
CA GLN A 259 -3.95 -40.18 29.87
C GLN A 259 -3.78 -39.97 28.35
N GLN A 260 -3.87 -41.02 27.54
CA GLN A 260 -3.79 -40.88 26.08
C GLN A 260 -4.97 -40.10 25.50
N SER A 261 -6.17 -40.30 26.04
CA SER A 261 -7.35 -39.51 25.70
C SER A 261 -7.18 -38.05 26.11
N GLU A 262 -6.69 -37.77 27.33
CA GLU A 262 -6.40 -36.42 27.81
C GLU A 262 -5.36 -35.72 26.93
N TYR A 263 -4.26 -36.39 26.58
CA TYR A 263 -3.24 -35.83 25.67
C TYR A 263 -3.80 -35.54 24.28
N ARG A 264 -4.65 -36.42 23.74
CA ARG A 264 -5.29 -36.21 22.44
C ARG A 264 -6.22 -35.00 22.47
N VAL A 265 -7.02 -34.85 23.51
CA VAL A 265 -7.92 -33.70 23.69
C VAL A 265 -7.11 -32.42 23.86
N ALA A 266 -6.08 -32.42 24.71
CA ALA A 266 -5.22 -31.25 24.92
C ALA A 266 -4.49 -30.81 23.63
N ALA A 267 -3.97 -31.76 22.85
CA ALA A 267 -3.36 -31.47 21.55
C ALA A 267 -4.38 -30.87 20.57
N GLY A 268 -5.58 -31.46 20.49
CA GLY A 268 -6.66 -30.95 19.65
C GLY A 268 -7.12 -29.53 20.05
N LEU A 269 -7.26 -29.26 21.35
CA LEU A 269 -7.64 -27.93 21.87
C LEU A 269 -6.57 -26.87 21.57
N LEU A 270 -5.29 -27.18 21.80
CA LEU A 270 -4.19 -26.24 21.53
C LEU A 270 -4.06 -25.94 20.04
N ILE A 271 -4.20 -26.94 19.16
CA ILE A 271 -4.15 -26.74 17.70
C ILE A 271 -5.37 -25.97 17.21
N SER A 272 -6.55 -26.29 17.73
CA SER A 272 -7.79 -25.57 17.39
C SER A 272 -7.70 -24.12 17.82
N SER A 273 -7.20 -23.85 19.03
CA SER A 273 -6.96 -22.50 19.56
C SER A 273 -5.91 -21.73 18.75
N LEU A 274 -4.86 -22.41 18.29
CA LEU A 274 -3.86 -21.82 17.40
C LEU A 274 -4.44 -21.43 16.03
N ARG A 275 -5.42 -22.22 15.54
CA ARG A 275 -6.16 -21.92 14.32
C ARG A 275 -7.16 -20.78 14.54
N GLU A 276 -7.88 -20.79 15.65
CA GLU A 276 -8.83 -19.75 16.04
C GLU A 276 -8.17 -18.37 16.08
N ILE A 277 -7.06 -18.22 16.82
CA ILE A 277 -6.32 -16.95 16.88
C ILE A 277 -5.73 -16.51 15.53
N SER A 278 -5.53 -17.46 14.59
CA SER A 278 -5.08 -17.13 13.24
C SER A 278 -6.18 -16.53 12.37
N HIS A 279 -7.45 -16.82 12.67
CA HIS A 279 -8.62 -16.28 12.00
C HIS A 279 -9.24 -15.06 12.71
N THR A 280 -8.86 -14.81 13.96
CA THR A 280 -9.32 -13.64 14.72
C THR A 280 -8.71 -12.33 14.19
N ILE A 281 -9.57 -11.37 13.83
CA ILE A 281 -9.19 -9.99 13.48
C ILE A 281 -8.97 -9.22 14.78
N TRP A 282 -7.73 -9.18 15.26
CA TRP A 282 -7.40 -8.60 16.56
C TRP A 282 -7.67 -7.10 16.66
N GLU A 283 -7.70 -6.38 15.54
CA GLU A 283 -7.99 -4.94 15.50
C GLU A 283 -9.29 -4.59 16.21
N ASN A 284 -10.35 -5.38 16.01
CA ASN A 284 -11.66 -5.14 16.61
C ASN A 284 -11.63 -5.38 18.12
N HIS A 285 -11.08 -6.52 18.53
CA HIS A 285 -10.94 -6.91 19.94
C HIS A 285 -10.03 -5.93 20.72
N PHE A 286 -9.00 -5.39 20.06
CA PHE A 286 -8.15 -4.35 20.64
C PHE A 286 -8.95 -3.09 20.99
N GLU A 287 -9.85 -2.64 20.10
CA GLU A 287 -10.66 -1.45 20.34
C GLU A 287 -11.66 -1.64 21.50
N GLU A 288 -12.19 -2.86 21.66
CA GLU A 288 -13.09 -3.19 22.77
C GLU A 288 -12.36 -3.16 24.12
N VAL A 289 -11.20 -3.82 24.22
CA VAL A 289 -10.47 -4.01 25.49
C VAL A 289 -9.61 -2.81 25.89
N SER A 290 -9.24 -1.93 24.95
CA SER A 290 -8.32 -0.82 25.20
C SER A 290 -8.97 0.31 26.00
N VAL A 291 -8.53 0.51 27.25
CA VAL A 291 -8.98 1.64 28.10
C VAL A 291 -8.73 2.98 27.42
N VAL A 292 -7.59 3.13 26.73
CA VAL A 292 -7.26 4.37 26.00
C VAL A 292 -8.24 4.60 24.85
N GLU A 293 -8.61 3.57 24.10
CA GLU A 293 -9.60 3.68 23.03
C GLU A 293 -10.96 4.12 23.58
N GLN A 294 -11.41 3.53 24.69
CA GLN A 294 -12.67 3.89 25.33
C GLN A 294 -12.68 5.35 25.82
N ILE A 295 -11.53 5.88 26.25
CA ILE A 295 -11.39 7.30 26.61
C ILE A 295 -11.46 8.18 25.36
N LEU A 296 -10.71 7.83 24.29
CA LEU A 296 -10.67 8.62 23.06
C LEU A 296 -12.03 8.67 22.35
N ARG A 297 -12.86 7.62 22.47
CA ARG A 297 -14.26 7.61 21.99
C ARG A 297 -15.18 8.62 22.68
N ARG A 298 -14.78 9.19 23.81
CA ARG A 298 -15.50 10.30 24.49
C ARG A 298 -15.21 11.67 23.86
N ASP A 299 -14.61 11.69 22.68
CA ASP A 299 -14.34 12.88 21.88
C ASP A 299 -15.63 13.73 21.76
N PRO A 300 -15.65 14.98 22.28
CA PRO A 300 -16.90 15.76 22.32
C PRO A 300 -17.38 16.17 20.93
N ALA A 301 -16.50 16.13 19.91
CA ALA A 301 -16.88 16.32 18.52
C ALA A 301 -17.53 15.08 17.87
N GLY A 302 -17.45 13.89 18.48
CA GLY A 302 -17.92 12.62 17.90
C GLY A 302 -17.05 12.07 16.76
N VAL A 303 -16.11 12.88 16.27
CA VAL A 303 -15.29 12.61 15.07
C VAL A 303 -14.37 11.41 15.25
N TYR A 304 -13.75 11.23 16.43
CA TYR A 304 -12.79 10.13 16.64
C TYR A 304 -13.39 8.74 16.34
N ALA A 305 -14.64 8.51 16.76
CA ALA A 305 -15.31 7.23 16.56
C ALA A 305 -15.63 6.96 15.08
N GLU A 306 -15.89 8.02 14.31
CA GLU A 306 -16.20 7.97 12.88
C GLU A 306 -14.95 7.90 12.00
N MET A 307 -13.73 8.00 12.54
CA MET A 307 -12.51 7.92 11.74
C MET A 307 -12.27 6.53 11.15
N ASP A 308 -11.44 6.42 10.11
CA ASP A 308 -10.93 5.11 9.68
C ASP A 308 -9.96 4.52 10.71
N PHE A 309 -9.82 3.19 10.67
CA PHE A 309 -8.97 2.48 11.62
C PHE A 309 -7.53 3.01 11.60
N ALA A 310 -6.98 3.30 10.41
CA ALA A 310 -5.62 3.81 10.25
C ALA A 310 -5.44 5.20 10.91
N SER A 311 -6.44 6.06 10.83
CA SER A 311 -6.45 7.38 11.49
C SER A 311 -6.56 7.26 13.00
N ARG A 312 -7.45 6.38 13.52
CA ARG A 312 -7.51 6.08 14.96
C ARG A 312 -6.17 5.55 15.45
N ASP A 313 -5.57 4.62 14.70
CA ASP A 313 -4.28 4.03 15.05
C ASP A 313 -3.13 5.05 15.03
N LEU A 314 -3.13 6.00 14.09
CA LEU A 314 -2.18 7.11 14.08
C LEU A 314 -2.28 7.96 15.35
N VAL A 315 -3.50 8.29 15.77
CA VAL A 315 -3.76 9.03 17.02
C VAL A 315 -3.25 8.23 18.23
N ARG A 316 -3.59 6.94 18.32
CA ARG A 316 -3.15 6.03 19.39
C ARG A 316 -1.63 5.90 19.45
N HIS A 317 -0.96 5.66 18.33
CA HIS A 317 0.51 5.59 18.28
C HIS A 317 1.20 6.91 18.60
N THR A 318 0.57 8.05 18.29
CA THR A 318 1.10 9.36 18.67
C THR A 318 0.99 9.55 20.18
N LEU A 319 -0.14 9.19 20.77
CA LEU A 319 -0.36 9.18 22.20
C LEU A 319 0.64 8.25 22.92
N GLU A 320 0.86 7.03 22.44
CA GLU A 320 1.85 6.08 22.97
C GLU A 320 3.26 6.71 22.99
N LYS A 321 3.68 7.33 21.88
CA LYS A 321 4.99 8.00 21.78
C LYS A 321 5.11 9.18 22.75
N LEU A 322 4.03 9.95 22.93
CA LEU A 322 4.00 11.07 23.87
C LEU A 322 4.07 10.59 25.31
N ALA A 323 3.27 9.59 25.67
CA ALA A 323 3.25 8.97 27.00
C ALA A 323 4.63 8.41 27.39
N ASP A 324 5.28 7.64 26.48
CA ASP A 324 6.64 7.12 26.70
C ASP A 324 7.67 8.25 26.86
N HIS A 325 7.54 9.33 26.08
CA HIS A 325 8.48 10.45 26.14
C HIS A 325 8.31 11.30 27.40
N TRP A 326 7.07 11.60 27.77
CA TRP A 326 6.72 12.42 28.94
C TRP A 326 6.73 11.63 30.25
N LYS A 327 6.86 10.30 30.18
CA LYS A 327 6.86 9.38 31.32
C LYS A 327 5.58 9.48 32.15
N ILE A 328 4.45 9.61 31.44
CA ILE A 328 3.09 9.66 32.00
C ILE A 328 2.34 8.42 31.47
N PRO A 329 1.44 7.79 32.27
CA PRO A 329 0.59 6.72 31.79
C PRO A 329 -0.26 7.12 30.57
N GLU A 330 -0.44 6.19 29.62
CA GLU A 330 -1.19 6.43 28.37
C GLU A 330 -2.64 6.90 28.64
N TRP A 331 -3.34 6.24 29.56
CA TRP A 331 -4.72 6.57 29.92
C TRP A 331 -4.85 7.97 30.55
N GLU A 332 -3.88 8.40 31.36
CA GLU A 332 -3.90 9.73 32.00
C GLU A 332 -3.71 10.84 30.96
N LEU A 333 -2.82 10.61 29.99
CA LEU A 333 -2.62 11.51 28.86
C LEU A 333 -3.90 11.63 28.00
N ALA A 334 -4.58 10.50 27.75
CA ALA A 334 -5.84 10.47 27.02
C ALA A 334 -6.93 11.28 27.72
N GLU A 335 -7.14 11.06 29.02
CA GLU A 335 -8.14 11.79 29.82
C GLU A 335 -7.89 13.30 29.82
N LYS A 336 -6.61 13.72 29.90
CA LYS A 336 -6.26 15.15 29.85
C LYS A 336 -6.53 15.78 28.48
N ALA A 337 -6.26 15.06 27.39
CA ALA A 337 -6.58 15.55 26.04
C ALA A 337 -8.10 15.73 25.87
N ILE A 338 -8.90 14.77 26.32
CA ILE A 338 -10.38 14.85 26.28
C ILE A 338 -10.90 15.98 27.18
N THR A 339 -10.34 16.14 28.39
CA THR A 339 -10.74 17.22 29.30
C THR A 339 -10.56 18.58 28.66
N LEU A 340 -9.43 18.81 27.96
CA LEU A 340 -9.21 20.07 27.24
C LEU A 340 -10.22 20.25 26.10
N ALA A 341 -10.47 19.21 25.32
CA ALA A 341 -11.44 19.24 24.24
C ALA A 341 -12.87 19.58 24.72
N MET A 342 -13.26 19.08 25.89
CA MET A 342 -14.55 19.37 26.51
C MET A 342 -14.68 20.83 26.99
N THR A 343 -13.58 21.54 27.24
CA THR A 343 -13.64 22.94 27.70
C THR A 343 -13.99 23.93 26.58
N VAL A 344 -13.86 23.54 25.32
CA VAL A 344 -14.09 24.41 24.16
C VAL A 344 -15.56 24.38 23.73
N LYS A 345 -16.17 25.56 23.58
CA LYS A 345 -17.55 25.71 23.05
C LYS A 345 -17.56 25.85 21.53
N ALA A 346 -18.46 25.15 20.85
CA ALA A 346 -18.52 24.99 19.38
C ALA A 346 -18.99 26.22 18.58
N ASP A 347 -18.55 27.43 18.91
CA ASP A 347 -19.14 28.64 18.33
C ASP A 347 -18.54 29.01 16.94
N SER A 348 -17.40 28.41 16.56
CA SER A 348 -16.70 28.66 15.29
C SER A 348 -16.04 27.39 14.74
N ILE A 349 -15.61 27.40 13.46
CA ILE A 349 -14.86 26.27 12.84
C ILE A 349 -13.57 25.97 13.60
N GLU A 350 -12.87 27.00 14.05
CA GLU A 350 -11.67 26.86 14.87
C GLU A 350 -11.99 26.20 16.23
N ALA A 351 -13.13 26.58 16.82
CA ALA A 351 -13.60 25.96 18.05
C ALA A 351 -14.04 24.49 17.85
N ARG A 352 -14.65 24.14 16.72
CA ARG A 352 -14.96 22.74 16.36
C ARG A 352 -13.70 21.89 16.25
N ARG A 353 -12.59 22.44 15.71
CA ARG A 353 -11.29 21.75 15.74
C ARG A 353 -10.79 21.55 17.16
N GLY A 354 -10.90 22.58 18.01
CA GLY A 354 -10.54 22.52 19.43
C GLY A 354 -11.38 21.52 20.24
N GLN A 355 -12.55 21.10 19.75
CA GLN A 355 -13.34 20.04 20.38
C GLN A 355 -12.92 18.63 19.98
N HIS A 356 -12.08 18.47 18.96
CA HIS A 356 -11.63 17.16 18.54
C HIS A 356 -10.32 16.77 19.23
N VAL A 357 -10.25 15.57 19.82
CA VAL A 357 -9.07 15.07 20.55
C VAL A 357 -7.78 15.06 19.70
N GLY A 358 -7.89 14.81 18.40
CA GLY A 358 -6.76 14.86 17.46
C GLY A 358 -6.05 16.22 17.43
N TYR A 359 -6.76 17.32 17.73
CA TYR A 359 -6.20 18.67 17.78
C TYR A 359 -5.09 18.80 18.84
N TYR A 360 -5.26 18.14 19.98
CA TYR A 360 -4.31 18.19 21.10
C TYR A 360 -3.19 17.17 20.97
N LEU A 361 -3.42 16.06 20.25
CA LEU A 361 -2.41 15.00 20.09
C LEU A 361 -1.52 15.22 18.87
N LEU A 362 -2.11 15.61 17.74
CA LEU A 362 -1.43 15.78 16.44
C LEU A 362 -1.30 17.25 16.03
N GLY A 363 -2.27 18.08 16.42
CA GLY A 363 -2.39 19.48 15.98
C GLY A 363 -1.71 20.53 16.89
N PRO A 364 -2.03 21.81 16.65
CA PRO A 364 -1.47 22.95 17.40
C PRO A 364 -1.75 22.90 18.91
N GLY A 365 -2.87 22.30 19.35
CA GLY A 365 -3.25 22.20 20.77
C GLY A 365 -2.31 21.36 21.62
N ARG A 366 -1.32 20.68 21.01
CA ARG A 366 -0.29 19.91 21.72
C ARG A 366 0.51 20.75 22.72
N THR A 367 0.69 22.05 22.47
CA THR A 367 1.32 22.94 23.43
C THR A 367 0.47 23.12 24.68
N ASP A 368 -0.85 23.26 24.51
CA ASP A 368 -1.79 23.46 25.61
C ASP A 368 -1.89 22.20 26.47
N LEU A 369 -1.88 21.03 25.83
CA LEU A 369 -1.79 19.74 26.50
C LEU A 369 -0.53 19.63 27.37
N ALA A 370 0.64 20.00 26.83
CA ALA A 370 1.89 19.98 27.58
C ALA A 370 1.89 20.95 28.78
N VAL A 371 1.33 22.14 28.61
CA VAL A 371 1.17 23.14 29.68
C VAL A 371 0.24 22.62 30.77
N SER A 372 -0.89 22.00 30.41
CA SER A 372 -1.86 21.45 31.36
C SER A 372 -1.26 20.35 32.25
N LEU A 373 -0.31 19.57 31.71
CA LEU A 373 0.42 18.51 32.39
C LEU A 373 1.65 19.01 33.18
N LYS A 374 1.87 20.32 33.22
CA LYS A 374 3.05 20.97 33.86
C LYS A 374 4.38 20.40 33.37
N ILE A 375 4.42 19.93 32.13
CA ILE A 375 5.64 19.42 31.51
C ILE A 375 6.49 20.65 31.17
N ARG A 376 7.62 20.81 31.87
CA ARG A 376 8.56 21.90 31.57
C ARG A 376 8.91 21.82 30.10
N HIS A 377 8.76 22.95 29.37
CA HIS A 377 9.07 23.08 27.95
C HIS A 377 10.50 22.63 27.66
N HIS A 378 10.61 21.35 27.39
CA HIS A 378 11.80 20.71 26.95
C HIS A 378 11.50 20.29 25.52
N LEU A 379 11.95 21.12 24.57
CA LEU A 379 11.93 20.87 23.14
C LEU A 379 12.79 19.63 22.82
N HIS A 380 12.36 18.45 23.24
CA HIS A 380 13.20 17.26 23.34
C HIS A 380 13.14 16.33 22.13
N GLN A 381 12.57 16.82 21.02
CA GLN A 381 12.93 16.32 19.71
C GLN A 381 13.59 17.44 18.92
N ARG A 382 14.86 17.24 18.53
CA ARG A 382 15.53 18.09 17.53
C ARG A 382 14.62 18.30 16.29
N ARG A 383 13.82 17.28 15.96
CA ARG A 383 12.84 17.28 14.86
C ARG A 383 11.69 18.28 15.07
N ASP A 384 11.15 18.41 16.27
CA ASP A 384 10.05 19.35 16.56
C ASP A 384 10.54 20.81 16.50
N ILE A 385 11.80 21.06 16.87
CA ILE A 385 12.46 22.37 16.67
C ILE A 385 12.59 22.68 15.17
N PHE A 386 13.01 21.70 14.37
CA PHE A 386 13.13 21.87 12.93
C PHE A 386 11.77 22.13 12.25
N LYS A 387 10.71 21.45 12.69
CA LYS A 387 9.34 21.67 12.22
C LYS A 387 8.77 23.05 12.60
N LYS A 388 9.27 23.67 13.68
CA LYS A 388 8.87 25.04 14.07
C LYS A 388 9.40 26.11 13.11
N TYR A 389 10.54 25.85 12.45
CA TYR A 389 11.17 26.79 11.52
C TYR A 389 11.45 26.10 10.16
N PRO A 390 10.41 25.62 9.46
CA PRO A 390 10.59 24.74 8.30
C PRO A 390 11.31 25.47 7.15
N HIS A 391 11.05 26.77 6.97
CA HIS A 391 11.75 27.60 5.98
C HIS A 391 13.25 27.74 6.28
N ALA A 392 13.62 28.01 7.54
CA ALA A 392 15.02 28.18 7.93
C ALA A 392 15.81 26.87 7.75
N VAL A 393 15.18 25.73 8.06
CA VAL A 393 15.79 24.40 7.88
C VAL A 393 15.97 24.08 6.40
N TYR A 394 14.92 24.24 5.59
CA TYR A 394 14.95 23.91 4.18
C TYR A 394 15.94 24.80 3.41
N PHE A 395 15.77 26.13 3.48
CA PHE A 395 16.60 27.06 2.74
C PHE A 395 18.01 27.17 3.32
N GLY A 396 18.18 27.06 4.64
CA GLY A 396 19.49 27.04 5.27
C GLY A 396 20.33 25.85 4.81
N LEU A 397 19.75 24.64 4.82
CA LEU A 397 20.45 23.44 4.34
C LEU A 397 20.68 23.50 2.82
N LEU A 398 19.74 24.04 2.04
CA LEU A 398 19.92 24.26 0.61
C LEU A 398 21.13 25.17 0.34
N ILE A 399 21.21 26.33 1.02
CA ILE A 399 22.33 27.28 0.88
C ILE A 399 23.66 26.61 1.24
N VAL A 400 23.72 25.87 2.36
CA VAL A 400 24.93 25.18 2.79
C VAL A 400 25.38 24.15 1.75
N LEU A 401 24.46 23.33 1.23
CA LEU A 401 24.78 22.32 0.22
C LEU A 401 25.20 22.95 -1.11
N THR A 402 24.53 24.01 -1.55
CA THR A 402 24.91 24.75 -2.76
C THR A 402 26.28 25.42 -2.60
N ALA A 403 26.55 26.06 -1.45
CA ALA A 403 27.85 26.68 -1.17
C ALA A 403 28.97 25.63 -1.12
N PHE A 404 28.72 24.48 -0.51
CA PHE A 404 29.67 23.35 -0.48
C PHE A 404 30.01 22.88 -1.90
N PHE A 405 29.00 22.73 -2.76
CA PHE A 405 29.21 22.35 -4.14
C PHE A 405 30.02 23.39 -4.92
N LEU A 406 29.65 24.67 -4.81
CA LEU A 406 30.35 25.76 -5.47
C LEU A 406 31.81 25.87 -4.98
N TYR A 407 32.04 25.69 -3.68
CA TYR A 407 33.39 25.64 -3.10
C TYR A 407 34.20 24.49 -3.69
N ALA A 408 33.64 23.27 -3.74
CA ALA A 408 34.31 22.12 -4.32
C ALA A 408 34.60 22.32 -5.82
N ALA A 409 33.64 22.86 -6.59
CA ALA A 409 33.84 23.19 -7.99
C ALA A 409 34.95 24.23 -8.17
N TRP A 410 35.02 25.24 -7.30
CA TRP A 410 36.04 26.28 -7.37
C TRP A 410 37.43 25.79 -6.96
N ASP A 411 37.53 24.95 -5.94
CA ASP A 411 38.80 24.34 -5.51
C ASP A 411 39.40 23.48 -6.64
N ILE A 412 38.54 22.75 -7.34
CA ILE A 412 38.88 21.99 -8.54
C ILE A 412 39.37 22.91 -9.67
N LEU A 413 38.72 24.07 -9.88
CA LEU A 413 39.05 25.06 -10.93
C LEU A 413 40.25 25.97 -10.57
N LYS A 414 40.67 26.01 -9.31
CA LYS A 414 41.76 26.86 -8.79
C LYS A 414 43.09 26.74 -9.56
N PRO A 415 43.52 25.58 -10.08
CA PRO A 415 44.76 25.46 -10.86
C PRO A 415 44.72 26.17 -12.22
N LEU A 416 43.56 26.65 -12.68
CA LEU A 416 43.34 27.22 -14.01
C LEU A 416 43.57 28.76 -14.13
N GLN A 417 44.31 29.42 -13.23
CA GLN A 417 44.73 30.86 -13.23
C GLN A 417 44.43 31.68 -14.52
N HIS A 418 43.89 32.92 -14.59
CA HIS A 418 43.41 33.98 -13.68
C HIS A 418 42.05 34.48 -14.25
N PHE A 419 40.92 34.08 -13.65
CA PHE A 419 39.64 34.70 -14.00
C PHE A 419 39.62 36.14 -13.48
N ILE A 420 39.30 37.10 -14.34
CA ILE A 420 39.00 38.47 -13.90
C ILE A 420 37.67 38.43 -13.13
N ALA A 421 37.47 39.35 -12.17
CA ALA A 421 36.31 39.36 -11.26
C ALA A 421 34.94 39.14 -11.95
N TRP A 422 34.73 39.71 -13.14
CA TRP A 422 33.46 39.53 -13.87
C TRP A 422 33.32 38.13 -14.50
N GLN A 423 34.41 37.48 -14.94
CA GLN A 423 34.40 36.12 -15.47
C GLN A 423 34.12 35.11 -14.35
N PHE A 424 34.70 35.36 -13.18
CA PHE A 424 34.41 34.61 -11.95
C PHE A 424 32.91 34.69 -11.61
N LEU A 425 32.35 35.89 -11.61
CA LEU A 425 30.94 36.13 -11.33
C LEU A 425 30.03 35.42 -12.33
N LEU A 426 30.32 35.54 -13.63
CA LEU A 426 29.55 34.91 -14.69
C LEU A 426 29.59 33.37 -14.58
N LEU A 427 30.77 32.79 -14.36
CA LEU A 427 30.91 31.34 -14.23
C LEU A 427 30.19 30.81 -12.98
N THR A 428 30.24 31.54 -11.87
CA THR A 428 29.52 31.20 -10.64
C THR A 428 28.01 31.25 -10.86
N LEU A 429 27.51 32.28 -11.58
CA LEU A 429 26.10 32.39 -11.94
C LEU A 429 25.64 31.22 -12.80
N VAL A 430 26.48 30.72 -13.72
CA VAL A 430 26.14 29.56 -14.55
C VAL A 430 26.20 28.26 -13.73
N LEU A 431 27.21 28.11 -12.86
CA LEU A 431 27.38 26.93 -12.01
C LEU A 431 26.33 26.80 -10.90
N ILE A 432 25.59 27.87 -10.56
CA ILE A 432 24.54 27.81 -9.54
C ILE A 432 23.42 26.83 -9.91
N ILE A 433 23.10 26.69 -11.20
CA ILE A 433 22.02 25.83 -11.68
C ILE A 433 22.31 24.34 -11.42
N PRO A 434 23.47 23.78 -11.86
CA PRO A 434 23.83 22.41 -11.51
C PRO A 434 24.13 22.22 -10.01
N ALA A 435 24.66 23.25 -9.33
CA ALA A 435 24.87 23.21 -7.88
C ALA A 435 23.56 23.05 -7.10
N LEU A 436 22.52 23.80 -7.49
CA LEU A 436 21.18 23.70 -6.92
C LEU A 436 20.53 22.36 -7.24
N GLU A 437 20.70 21.83 -8.45
CA GLU A 437 20.19 20.50 -8.82
C GLU A 437 20.76 19.41 -7.90
N TRP A 438 22.07 19.42 -7.67
CA TRP A 438 22.72 18.51 -6.74
C TRP A 438 22.22 18.73 -5.31
N ALA A 439 22.22 19.98 -4.84
CA ALA A 439 21.84 20.33 -3.48
C ALA A 439 20.40 19.91 -3.15
N LEU A 440 19.44 20.14 -4.07
CA LEU A 440 18.04 19.75 -3.89
C LEU A 440 17.86 18.24 -3.79
N ARG A 441 18.56 17.45 -4.63
CA ARG A 441 18.49 15.98 -4.55
C ARG A 441 19.00 15.46 -3.20
N GLN A 442 20.13 15.99 -2.74
CA GLN A 442 20.68 15.62 -1.43
C GLN A 442 19.78 16.08 -0.28
N LEU A 443 19.23 17.29 -0.38
CA LEU A 443 18.29 17.85 0.57
C LEU A 443 17.03 16.98 0.69
N HIS A 444 16.33 16.71 -0.40
CA HIS A 444 15.10 15.90 -0.40
C HIS A 444 15.37 14.50 0.13
N TRP A 445 16.46 13.85 -0.29
CA TRP A 445 16.87 12.56 0.26
C TRP A 445 17.09 12.59 1.78
N PHE A 446 17.73 13.65 2.29
CA PHE A 446 17.94 13.84 3.71
C PHE A 446 16.62 14.08 4.45
N LEU A 447 15.75 14.94 3.91
CA LEU A 447 14.44 15.25 4.50
C LEU A 447 13.57 14.01 4.61
N MET A 448 13.45 13.20 3.55
CA MET A 448 12.65 11.96 3.57
C MET A 448 13.17 10.90 4.57
N LYS A 449 14.44 10.99 5.00
CA LYS A 449 15.00 10.12 6.06
C LYS A 449 14.78 10.65 7.46
N VAL A 450 14.71 11.97 7.60
CA VAL A 450 14.62 12.65 8.90
C VAL A 450 13.16 12.83 9.31
N PHE A 451 12.29 13.19 8.36
CA PHE A 451 10.88 13.45 8.60
C PHE A 451 10.07 12.25 8.09
N PRO A 452 9.31 11.57 8.97
CA PRO A 452 8.45 10.47 8.54
C PRO A 452 7.24 11.01 7.76
N PRO A 453 6.66 10.18 6.86
CA PRO A 453 5.42 10.50 6.17
C PRO A 453 4.34 11.02 7.13
N GLN A 454 3.64 12.09 6.73
CA GLN A 454 2.52 12.64 7.49
C GLN A 454 1.19 12.25 6.81
N PRO A 455 0.58 11.10 7.14
CA PRO A 455 -0.75 10.76 6.65
C PRO A 455 -1.80 11.73 7.22
N LEU A 456 -2.82 12.04 6.42
CA LEU A 456 -3.94 12.87 6.84
C LEU A 456 -5.03 12.00 7.47
N LEU A 457 -5.64 12.50 8.54
CA LEU A 457 -6.77 11.83 9.21
C LEU A 457 -8.01 11.82 8.32
N LYS A 458 -8.81 10.75 8.41
CA LYS A 458 -9.96 10.49 7.54
C LYS A 458 -11.15 9.97 8.33
N LEU A 459 -12.33 10.35 7.89
CA LEU A 459 -13.60 9.72 8.29
C LEU A 459 -13.83 8.42 7.50
N GLU A 460 -14.46 7.46 8.16
CA GLU A 460 -14.91 6.17 7.64
C GLU A 460 -16.42 6.21 7.48
N PHE A 461 -16.89 6.49 6.26
CA PHE A 461 -18.31 6.51 5.91
C PHE A 461 -18.89 5.10 5.78
N ARG A 462 -19.03 4.37 6.89
CA ARG A 462 -19.51 2.96 6.91
C ARG A 462 -20.93 2.80 6.38
N GLU A 463 -21.80 3.77 6.68
CA GLU A 463 -23.22 3.76 6.30
C GLU A 463 -23.49 4.49 4.97
N GLY A 464 -22.43 4.88 4.25
CA GLY A 464 -22.49 5.72 3.07
C GLY A 464 -22.13 7.18 3.38
N ILE A 465 -21.88 7.95 2.33
CA ILE A 465 -21.51 9.36 2.43
C ILE A 465 -22.73 10.19 2.83
N PRO A 466 -22.62 11.13 3.78
CA PRO A 466 -23.74 12.01 4.12
C PRO A 466 -23.99 13.05 3.02
N GLU A 467 -25.23 13.53 2.90
CA GLU A 467 -25.62 14.56 1.93
C GLU A 467 -24.74 15.83 2.01
N GLU A 468 -24.31 16.21 3.23
CA GLU A 468 -23.43 17.37 3.46
C GLU A 468 -22.04 17.24 2.78
N SER A 469 -21.63 16.00 2.48
CA SER A 469 -20.37 15.66 1.80
C SER A 469 -20.61 15.12 0.39
N ALA A 470 -21.80 15.36 -0.19
CA ALA A 470 -22.12 14.95 -1.55
C ALA A 470 -21.05 15.45 -2.54
N THR A 471 -20.60 14.56 -3.41
CA THR A 471 -19.39 14.78 -4.21
C THR A 471 -19.64 14.45 -5.68
N MET A 472 -19.14 15.31 -6.56
CA MET A 472 -19.18 15.08 -8.00
C MET A 472 -17.78 14.72 -8.52
N VAL A 473 -17.65 13.55 -9.13
CA VAL A 473 -16.46 13.12 -9.87
C VAL A 473 -16.58 13.66 -11.31
N VAL A 474 -15.65 14.53 -11.69
CA VAL A 474 -15.67 15.21 -12.99
C VAL A 474 -14.48 14.82 -13.86
N ILE A 475 -14.73 14.58 -15.15
CA ILE A 475 -13.70 14.41 -16.18
C ILE A 475 -13.76 15.61 -17.14
N PRO A 476 -12.94 16.66 -16.93
CA PRO A 476 -12.77 17.74 -17.90
C PRO A 476 -12.00 17.27 -19.14
N THR A 477 -12.67 17.13 -20.28
CA THR A 477 -12.08 16.59 -21.52
C THR A 477 -12.57 17.28 -22.79
N LEU A 478 -11.94 16.96 -23.92
CA LEU A 478 -12.49 17.26 -25.24
C LEU A 478 -13.26 16.04 -25.76
N ILE A 479 -14.33 16.29 -26.52
CA ILE A 479 -15.00 15.26 -27.33
C ILE A 479 -14.69 15.54 -28.81
N ASN A 480 -14.00 14.61 -29.46
CA ASN A 480 -13.52 14.78 -30.83
C ASN A 480 -14.12 13.77 -31.82
N SER A 481 -14.71 12.68 -31.33
CA SER A 481 -15.37 11.66 -32.15
C SER A 481 -16.45 10.94 -31.36
N VAL A 482 -17.34 10.26 -32.09
CA VAL A 482 -18.40 9.41 -31.51
C VAL A 482 -17.79 8.29 -30.64
N ASP A 483 -16.70 7.67 -31.10
CA ASP A 483 -16.03 6.61 -30.35
C ASP A 483 -15.39 7.14 -29.06
N ASN A 484 -14.81 8.34 -29.11
CA ASN A 484 -14.26 8.98 -27.92
C ASN A 484 -15.34 9.31 -26.89
N ALA A 485 -16.52 9.79 -27.33
CA ALA A 485 -17.65 10.03 -26.43
C ALA A 485 -18.13 8.73 -25.75
N ARG A 486 -18.22 7.62 -26.50
CA ARG A 486 -18.60 6.29 -25.97
C ARG A 486 -17.55 5.75 -24.99
N GLU A 487 -16.26 5.90 -25.31
CA GLU A 487 -15.16 5.49 -24.43
C GLU A 487 -15.19 6.25 -23.10
N LEU A 488 -15.44 7.56 -23.13
CA LEU A 488 -15.55 8.38 -21.93
C LEU A 488 -16.75 7.99 -21.05
N ALA A 489 -17.90 7.67 -21.65
CA ALA A 489 -19.06 7.18 -20.91
C ALA A 489 -18.78 5.82 -20.24
N HIS A 490 -18.14 4.89 -20.96
CA HIS A 490 -17.72 3.61 -20.40
C HIS A 490 -16.73 3.78 -19.22
N ARG A 491 -15.85 4.81 -19.25
CA ARG A 491 -15.00 5.13 -18.10
C ARG A 491 -15.80 5.59 -16.87
N LEU A 492 -16.85 6.40 -17.07
CA LEU A 492 -17.73 6.78 -15.95
C LEU A 492 -18.42 5.58 -15.32
N GLU A 493 -18.87 4.62 -16.14
CA GLU A 493 -19.46 3.37 -15.67
C GLU A 493 -18.49 2.59 -14.77
N ILE A 494 -17.23 2.45 -15.19
CA ILE A 494 -16.18 1.82 -14.36
C ILE A 494 -16.00 2.57 -13.05
N PHE A 495 -15.98 3.91 -13.07
CA PHE A 495 -15.81 4.71 -11.85
C PHE A 495 -16.98 4.57 -10.89
N HIS A 496 -18.21 4.50 -11.40
CA HIS A 496 -19.41 4.25 -10.61
C HIS A 496 -19.39 2.86 -9.96
N LEU A 497 -19.06 1.82 -10.73
CA LEU A 497 -18.97 0.46 -10.21
C LEU A 497 -17.85 0.32 -9.15
N ALA A 498 -16.77 1.08 -9.28
CA ALA A 498 -15.68 1.11 -8.32
C ALA A 498 -15.99 1.95 -7.06
N ASN A 499 -16.85 2.97 -7.16
CA ASN A 499 -17.14 3.92 -6.08
C ASN A 499 -18.66 4.15 -5.97
N HIS A 500 -19.38 3.11 -5.60
CA HIS A 500 -20.84 3.12 -5.53
C HIS A 500 -21.33 3.73 -4.22
N ASP A 501 -22.04 4.85 -4.31
CA ASP A 501 -22.71 5.51 -3.18
C ASP A 501 -23.80 6.47 -3.73
N PRO A 502 -24.98 6.59 -3.07
CA PRO A 502 -26.04 7.51 -3.50
C PRO A 502 -25.62 8.99 -3.60
N HIS A 503 -24.60 9.43 -2.88
CA HIS A 503 -24.14 10.82 -2.86
C HIS A 503 -22.83 11.04 -3.62
N ILE A 504 -22.38 10.05 -4.41
CA ILE A 504 -21.30 10.22 -5.40
C ILE A 504 -21.90 10.27 -6.81
N TYR A 505 -21.74 11.43 -7.44
CA TYR A 505 -22.22 11.70 -8.79
C TYR A 505 -21.05 11.72 -9.79
N PHE A 506 -21.34 11.49 -11.07
CA PHE A 506 -20.34 11.39 -12.13
C PHE A 506 -20.69 12.29 -13.30
N ALA A 507 -19.74 13.10 -13.76
CA ALA A 507 -19.99 14.04 -14.85
C ALA A 507 -18.84 14.15 -15.85
N LEU A 508 -19.20 14.25 -17.13
CA LEU A 508 -18.30 14.71 -18.19
C LEU A 508 -18.43 16.23 -18.34
N LEU A 509 -17.32 16.95 -18.17
CA LEU A 509 -17.23 18.37 -18.51
C LEU A 509 -16.54 18.48 -19.88
N THR A 510 -17.29 18.82 -20.93
CA THR A 510 -16.81 18.66 -22.32
C THR A 510 -16.78 19.97 -23.09
N ASP A 511 -15.75 20.12 -23.92
CA ASP A 511 -15.71 21.10 -25.01
C ASP A 511 -15.47 20.35 -26.33
N PHE A 512 -15.77 20.99 -27.45
CA PHE A 512 -15.24 20.56 -28.73
C PHE A 512 -13.80 21.01 -28.96
N SER A 513 -13.12 20.37 -29.92
CA SER A 513 -11.82 20.80 -30.42
C SER A 513 -11.84 22.22 -31.00
N ASP A 514 -10.69 22.91 -30.91
CA ASP A 514 -10.48 24.25 -31.45
C ASP A 514 -10.82 24.28 -32.97
N ALA A 515 -11.68 25.21 -33.40
CA ALA A 515 -12.23 25.23 -34.75
C ALA A 515 -12.21 26.65 -35.38
N PRO A 516 -12.26 26.77 -36.72
CA PRO A 516 -12.34 28.07 -37.40
C PRO A 516 -13.75 28.70 -37.31
N GLN A 517 -14.78 27.91 -36.97
CA GLN A 517 -16.17 28.33 -36.86
C GLN A 517 -16.76 27.92 -35.50
N ALA A 518 -17.83 28.58 -35.07
CA ALA A 518 -18.48 28.29 -33.79
C ALA A 518 -19.07 26.87 -33.74
N GLN A 519 -19.69 26.44 -34.84
CA GLN A 519 -20.25 25.10 -35.04
C GLN A 519 -19.60 24.46 -36.26
N MET A 520 -19.33 23.15 -36.16
CA MET A 520 -18.82 22.31 -37.24
C MET A 520 -19.86 21.22 -37.57
N PRO A 521 -19.88 20.68 -38.80
CA PRO A 521 -20.88 19.69 -39.22
C PRO A 521 -20.91 18.40 -38.37
N GLU A 522 -19.77 18.02 -37.79
CA GLU A 522 -19.60 16.79 -36.99
C GLU A 522 -20.09 16.94 -35.54
N ASP A 523 -20.27 18.18 -35.06
CA ASP A 523 -20.52 18.48 -33.64
C ASP A 523 -21.81 17.83 -33.13
N GLU A 524 -22.88 17.88 -33.92
CA GLU A 524 -24.20 17.35 -33.52
C GLU A 524 -24.17 15.83 -33.33
N ALA A 525 -23.52 15.10 -34.24
CA ALA A 525 -23.40 13.65 -34.14
C ALA A 525 -22.58 13.21 -32.91
N ILE A 526 -21.49 13.93 -32.62
CA ILE A 526 -20.65 13.65 -31.44
C ILE A 526 -21.43 13.93 -30.15
N LEU A 527 -22.16 15.05 -30.10
CA LEU A 527 -22.90 15.46 -28.92
C LEU A 527 -24.09 14.53 -28.63
N ASN A 528 -24.85 14.15 -29.66
CA ASN A 528 -25.96 13.20 -29.54
C ASN A 528 -25.45 11.85 -29.03
N ALA A 529 -24.32 11.36 -29.54
CA ALA A 529 -23.71 10.12 -29.05
C ALA A 529 -23.35 10.20 -27.56
N ALA A 530 -22.81 11.33 -27.09
CA ALA A 530 -22.52 11.54 -25.67
C ALA A 530 -23.81 11.55 -24.82
N GLN A 531 -24.86 12.24 -25.26
CA GLN A 531 -26.14 12.29 -24.56
C GLN A 531 -26.82 10.92 -24.48
N GLU A 532 -26.87 10.17 -25.59
CA GLU A 532 -27.40 8.81 -25.65
C GLU A 532 -26.64 7.85 -24.72
N SER A 533 -25.30 7.94 -24.70
CA SER A 533 -24.49 7.12 -23.81
C SER A 533 -24.77 7.40 -22.33
N ILE A 534 -24.89 8.68 -21.93
CA ILE A 534 -25.22 9.03 -20.54
C ILE A 534 -26.65 8.62 -20.18
N ALA A 535 -27.62 8.81 -21.08
CA ALA A 535 -29.00 8.38 -20.89
C ALA A 535 -29.09 6.85 -20.70
N ARG A 536 -28.32 6.08 -21.49
CA ARG A 536 -28.22 4.62 -21.32
C ARG A 536 -27.68 4.24 -19.96
N LEU A 537 -26.63 4.90 -19.47
CA LEU A 537 -26.08 4.63 -18.15
C LEU A 537 -27.09 4.90 -17.03
N ASN A 538 -27.80 6.03 -17.07
CA ASN A 538 -28.84 6.33 -16.08
C ASN A 538 -30.04 5.36 -16.16
N ALA A 539 -30.33 4.80 -17.33
CA ALA A 539 -31.34 3.75 -17.48
C ALA A 539 -30.87 2.40 -16.90
N SER A 540 -29.60 2.06 -17.06
CA SER A 540 -29.00 0.85 -16.49
C SER A 540 -28.83 0.94 -14.97
N TYR A 541 -28.55 2.13 -14.45
CA TYR A 541 -28.25 2.38 -13.04
C TYR A 541 -29.20 3.46 -12.47
N PRO A 542 -30.41 3.08 -12.03
CA PRO A 542 -31.36 4.02 -11.47
C PRO A 542 -30.87 4.55 -10.11
N HIS A 543 -30.88 5.87 -9.95
CA HIS A 543 -30.57 6.53 -8.68
C HIS A 543 -31.87 6.69 -7.85
N PRO A 544 -31.81 6.58 -6.50
CA PRO A 544 -32.99 6.73 -5.63
C PRO A 544 -33.77 8.04 -5.81
N GLU A 545 -33.08 9.18 -5.81
CA GLU A 545 -33.70 10.52 -5.85
C GLU A 545 -33.41 11.36 -7.11
N SER A 546 -32.44 10.98 -7.95
CA SER A 546 -31.99 11.79 -9.10
C SER A 546 -31.37 10.93 -10.21
N SER A 547 -30.14 11.21 -10.65
CA SER A 547 -29.39 10.45 -11.65
C SER A 547 -27.91 10.44 -11.27
N TYR A 548 -27.19 9.34 -11.51
CA TYR A 548 -25.76 9.25 -11.20
C TYR A 548 -24.89 9.96 -12.24
N PHE A 549 -25.27 9.89 -13.52
CA PHE A 549 -24.42 10.31 -14.64
C PHE A 549 -24.94 11.58 -15.31
N HIS A 550 -24.03 12.53 -15.55
CA HIS A 550 -24.36 13.83 -16.14
C HIS A 550 -23.40 14.26 -17.25
N LEU A 551 -23.93 15.01 -18.20
CA LEU A 551 -23.15 15.67 -19.25
C LEU A 551 -23.27 17.18 -19.09
N PHE A 552 -22.13 17.85 -19.00
CA PHE A 552 -22.05 19.30 -19.09
C PHE A 552 -21.20 19.66 -20.32
N HIS A 553 -21.84 20.26 -21.31
CA HIS A 553 -21.19 20.58 -22.58
C HIS A 553 -21.20 22.08 -22.83
N ARG A 554 -20.03 22.66 -23.14
CA ARG A 554 -19.87 24.11 -23.38
C ARG A 554 -19.79 24.45 -24.86
N ARG A 555 -20.36 25.60 -25.22
CA ARG A 555 -20.26 26.15 -26.58
C ARG A 555 -18.84 26.67 -26.85
N ARG A 556 -18.39 26.60 -28.11
CA ARG A 556 -17.16 27.31 -28.51
C ARG A 556 -17.40 28.81 -28.45
N LEU A 557 -16.46 29.55 -27.86
CA LEU A 557 -16.45 31.01 -27.83
C LEU A 557 -15.30 31.54 -28.68
N TRP A 558 -15.50 32.71 -29.29
CA TRP A 558 -14.46 33.38 -30.07
C TRP A 558 -13.37 33.88 -29.13
N ASN A 559 -12.14 33.39 -29.31
CA ASN A 559 -10.98 33.85 -28.57
C ASN A 559 -10.15 34.82 -29.42
N PRO A 560 -10.09 36.13 -29.09
CA PRO A 560 -9.36 37.11 -29.88
C PRO A 560 -7.83 36.91 -29.84
N SER A 561 -7.29 36.38 -28.73
CA SER A 561 -5.85 36.15 -28.53
C SER A 561 -5.34 34.95 -29.32
N GLU A 562 -6.18 33.94 -29.51
CA GLU A 562 -5.88 32.72 -30.29
C GLU A 562 -6.37 32.79 -31.74
N LYS A 563 -7.32 33.69 -32.04
CA LYS A 563 -8.03 33.84 -33.32
C LYS A 563 -8.74 32.56 -33.77
N LYS A 564 -9.38 31.86 -32.83
CA LYS A 564 -10.13 30.62 -33.06
C LYS A 564 -11.37 30.55 -32.18
N TRP A 565 -12.33 29.73 -32.58
CA TRP A 565 -13.43 29.31 -31.74
C TRP A 565 -12.98 28.13 -30.89
N MET A 566 -13.05 28.27 -29.56
CA MET A 566 -12.57 27.26 -28.62
C MET A 566 -13.33 27.33 -27.29
N GLY A 567 -13.21 26.29 -26.46
CA GLY A 567 -13.70 26.33 -25.08
C GLY A 567 -12.96 27.38 -24.25
N TRP A 568 -13.71 28.17 -23.47
CA TRP A 568 -13.15 29.19 -22.58
C TRP A 568 -12.19 28.57 -21.57
N GLU A 569 -10.98 29.14 -21.43
CA GLU A 569 -9.95 28.75 -20.45
C GLU A 569 -9.59 27.23 -20.40
N ARG A 570 -9.91 26.46 -21.45
CA ARG A 570 -9.67 25.00 -21.53
C ARG A 570 -10.10 24.27 -20.25
N LYS A 571 -9.24 23.41 -19.67
CA LYS A 571 -9.53 22.62 -18.45
C LYS A 571 -9.87 23.50 -17.25
N ARG A 572 -9.09 24.55 -16.99
CA ARG A 572 -9.35 25.51 -15.91
C ARG A 572 -10.75 26.12 -16.06
N GLY A 573 -11.08 26.59 -17.26
CA GLY A 573 -12.39 27.19 -17.53
C GLY A 573 -13.54 26.25 -17.24
N LYS A 574 -13.44 24.98 -17.64
CA LYS A 574 -14.46 23.97 -17.33
C LYS A 574 -14.72 23.89 -15.84
N LEU A 575 -13.67 23.82 -15.02
CA LEU A 575 -13.79 23.69 -13.57
C LEU A 575 -14.28 24.99 -12.91
N VAL A 576 -13.73 26.15 -13.29
CA VAL A 576 -14.14 27.46 -12.73
C VAL A 576 -15.61 27.73 -13.00
N GLU A 577 -16.06 27.49 -14.23
CA GLU A 577 -17.44 27.72 -14.64
C GLU A 577 -18.39 26.69 -14.03
N PHE A 578 -17.97 25.43 -13.92
CA PHE A 578 -18.73 24.40 -13.21
C PHE A 578 -18.89 24.73 -11.72
N ASN A 579 -17.84 25.20 -11.07
CA ASN A 579 -17.90 25.65 -9.67
C ASN A 579 -18.81 26.87 -9.51
N ALA A 580 -18.81 27.80 -10.46
CA ALA A 580 -19.76 28.91 -10.46
C ALA A 580 -21.21 28.42 -10.60
N LEU A 581 -21.47 27.44 -11.46
CA LEU A 581 -22.78 26.81 -11.61
C LEU A 581 -23.25 26.15 -10.30
N LEU A 582 -22.39 25.39 -9.64
CA LEU A 582 -22.68 24.77 -8.34
C LEU A 582 -22.90 25.79 -7.21
N CYS A 583 -22.31 26.98 -7.33
CA CYS A 583 -22.53 28.10 -6.42
C CYS A 583 -23.76 28.97 -6.78
N GLY A 584 -24.54 28.59 -7.80
CA GLY A 584 -25.79 29.27 -8.17
C GLY A 584 -25.67 30.34 -9.26
N ALA A 585 -24.56 30.40 -10.01
CA ALA A 585 -24.43 31.32 -11.14
C ALA A 585 -25.33 30.90 -12.31
N GLY A 586 -26.21 31.81 -12.77
CA GLY A 586 -27.16 31.54 -13.86
C GLY A 586 -26.62 31.79 -15.27
N SER A 587 -25.52 32.53 -15.43
CA SER A 587 -24.93 32.86 -16.73
C SER A 587 -23.67 32.02 -16.99
N THR A 588 -23.84 30.86 -17.63
CA THR A 588 -22.71 30.00 -18.06
C THR A 588 -22.80 29.70 -19.56
N SER A 589 -21.67 29.26 -20.13
CA SER A 589 -21.52 28.81 -21.52
C SER A 589 -21.93 27.35 -21.75
N PHE A 590 -22.38 26.65 -20.69
CA PHE A 590 -22.93 25.31 -20.80
C PHE A 590 -24.20 25.32 -21.64
N ALA A 591 -24.14 24.72 -22.82
CA ALA A 591 -25.29 24.50 -23.69
C ALA A 591 -26.20 23.38 -23.17
N ILE A 592 -25.59 22.39 -22.52
CA ILE A 592 -26.27 21.27 -21.88
C ILE A 592 -25.84 21.27 -20.43
N THR A 593 -26.82 21.29 -19.53
CA THR A 593 -26.66 21.29 -18.07
C THR A 593 -27.32 20.04 -17.51
N GLY A 594 -26.65 18.89 -17.62
CA GLY A 594 -27.14 17.63 -17.10
C GLY A 594 -28.38 17.06 -17.81
N ASN A 595 -28.80 15.89 -17.35
CA ASN A 595 -30.01 15.17 -17.78
C ASN A 595 -30.95 15.03 -16.55
N GLY A 596 -31.67 16.09 -16.14
CA GLY A 596 -32.68 16.03 -15.06
C GLY A 596 -32.51 17.01 -13.88
N ASP A 597 -33.38 16.88 -12.87
CA ASP A 597 -33.44 17.66 -11.62
C ASP A 597 -32.25 17.33 -10.70
N LEU A 598 -31.09 17.88 -11.04
CA LEU A 598 -29.87 17.74 -10.25
C LEU A 598 -29.94 18.72 -9.06
N PRO A 599 -29.81 18.27 -7.81
CA PRO A 599 -29.70 19.19 -6.68
C PRO A 599 -28.30 19.82 -6.66
N LEU A 600 -28.01 20.69 -7.64
CA LEU A 600 -26.70 21.35 -7.80
C LEU A 600 -26.21 22.06 -6.52
N ALA A 601 -27.14 22.48 -5.65
CA ALA A 601 -26.85 23.12 -4.38
C ALA A 601 -26.28 22.15 -3.31
N THR A 602 -26.53 20.84 -3.40
CA THR A 602 -26.08 19.87 -2.38
C THR A 602 -24.61 19.48 -2.54
N ILE A 603 -24.09 19.48 -3.78
CA ILE A 603 -22.70 19.07 -4.07
C ILE A 603 -21.69 19.97 -3.35
N HIS A 604 -20.91 19.39 -2.45
CA HIS A 604 -19.95 20.10 -1.61
C HIS A 604 -18.50 19.94 -2.07
N TYR A 605 -18.15 18.76 -2.55
CA TYR A 605 -16.81 18.48 -3.07
C TYR A 605 -16.84 18.13 -4.55
N VAL A 606 -15.73 18.41 -5.23
CA VAL A 606 -15.50 17.93 -6.60
C VAL A 606 -14.20 17.16 -6.64
N ILE A 607 -14.24 15.96 -7.23
CA ILE A 607 -13.04 15.18 -7.58
C ILE A 607 -12.79 15.39 -9.07
N THR A 608 -11.70 16.08 -9.41
CA THR A 608 -11.30 16.26 -10.82
C THR A 608 -10.28 15.20 -11.23
N LEU A 609 -10.52 14.57 -12.38
CA LEU A 609 -9.66 13.54 -12.98
C LEU A 609 -9.31 13.91 -14.42
N ASP A 610 -8.13 13.52 -14.89
CA ASP A 610 -7.86 13.60 -16.34
C ASP A 610 -8.53 12.42 -17.05
N SER A 611 -8.73 12.55 -18.36
CA SER A 611 -9.30 11.48 -19.18
C SER A 611 -8.54 10.16 -19.07
N ASP A 612 -7.22 10.19 -18.82
CA ASP A 612 -6.32 9.03 -18.72
C ASP A 612 -6.05 8.55 -17.29
N THR A 613 -6.75 9.11 -16.30
CA THR A 613 -6.62 8.73 -14.88
C THR A 613 -7.62 7.64 -14.56
N GLU A 614 -7.20 6.59 -13.85
CA GLU A 614 -8.10 5.60 -13.29
C GLU A 614 -8.41 5.96 -11.82
N LEU A 615 -9.68 5.79 -11.43
CA LEU A 615 -10.16 5.95 -10.06
C LEU A 615 -10.38 4.54 -9.45
N PRO A 616 -9.47 4.05 -8.60
CA PRO A 616 -9.62 2.72 -8.01
C PRO A 616 -10.81 2.64 -7.05
N ARG A 617 -11.12 1.41 -6.64
CA ARG A 617 -12.21 1.11 -5.70
C ARG A 617 -12.05 1.88 -4.38
N ASP A 618 -13.15 2.40 -3.85
CA ASP A 618 -13.26 3.11 -2.57
C ASP A 618 -12.30 4.31 -2.42
N THR A 619 -11.73 4.80 -3.52
CA THR A 619 -10.79 5.93 -3.49
C THR A 619 -11.53 7.25 -3.29
N ALA A 620 -12.71 7.40 -3.88
CA ALA A 620 -13.54 8.59 -3.72
C ALA A 620 -13.95 8.79 -2.26
N SER A 621 -14.51 7.77 -1.61
CA SER A 621 -14.93 7.84 -0.20
C SER A 621 -13.77 8.19 0.74
N ARG A 622 -12.58 7.61 0.53
CA ARG A 622 -11.37 7.94 1.30
C ARG A 622 -10.89 9.38 1.09
N LEU A 623 -11.03 9.93 -0.11
CA LEU A 623 -10.70 11.34 -0.40
C LEU A 623 -11.70 12.30 0.26
N ILE A 624 -12.99 11.97 0.18
CA ILE A 624 -14.07 12.73 0.82
C ILE A 624 -13.87 12.72 2.33
N GLY A 625 -13.62 11.55 2.93
CA GLY A 625 -13.37 11.40 4.36
C GLY A 625 -12.12 12.15 4.83
N ALA A 626 -11.11 12.29 3.97
CA ALA A 626 -9.93 13.10 4.26
C ALA A 626 -10.25 14.60 4.32
N LEU A 627 -10.95 15.13 3.32
CA LEU A 627 -11.23 16.57 3.25
C LEU A 627 -12.30 17.00 4.26
N ALA A 628 -13.29 16.14 4.52
CA ALA A 628 -14.35 16.36 5.50
C ALA A 628 -13.85 16.36 6.96
N HIS A 629 -12.70 15.72 7.23
CA HIS A 629 -12.15 15.67 8.57
C HIS A 629 -11.87 17.09 9.12
N PRO A 630 -12.31 17.47 10.35
CA PRO A 630 -12.24 18.85 10.84
C PRO A 630 -10.84 19.48 10.87
N LEU A 631 -9.81 18.66 11.14
CA LEU A 631 -8.41 19.10 11.13
C LEU A 631 -7.87 19.40 9.73
N ASN A 632 -8.49 18.84 8.69
CA ASN A 632 -8.12 19.06 7.30
C ASN A 632 -9.03 20.11 6.62
N ALA A 633 -10.27 20.28 7.07
CA ALA A 633 -11.20 21.28 6.53
C ALA A 633 -10.55 22.68 6.52
N PRO A 634 -10.71 23.53 5.49
CA PRO A 634 -9.97 24.79 5.37
C PRO A 634 -10.44 25.87 6.35
N LEU A 635 -9.50 26.60 6.96
CA LEU A 635 -9.76 27.80 7.78
C LEU A 635 -9.22 29.03 7.07
N LEU A 636 -10.13 29.93 6.69
CA LEU A 636 -9.79 31.19 6.05
C LEU A 636 -9.36 32.26 7.07
N ASN A 637 -8.57 33.24 6.61
CA ASN A 637 -8.31 34.46 7.38
C ASN A 637 -9.59 35.33 7.52
N ALA A 638 -9.54 36.32 8.41
CA ALA A 638 -10.65 37.23 8.67
C ALA A 638 -11.18 37.94 7.41
N GLU A 639 -10.29 38.28 6.48
CA GLU A 639 -10.63 38.90 5.18
C GLU A 639 -11.12 37.91 4.12
N LYS A 640 -11.08 36.60 4.41
CA LYS A 640 -11.42 35.50 3.51
C LYS A 640 -10.66 35.51 2.18
N THR A 641 -9.40 35.90 2.22
CA THR A 641 -8.49 36.01 1.08
C THR A 641 -7.44 34.89 0.98
N GLN A 642 -7.21 34.13 2.06
CA GLN A 642 -6.25 33.02 2.10
C GLN A 642 -6.62 31.99 3.17
N ILE A 643 -6.13 30.75 2.99
CA ILE A 643 -6.22 29.68 3.99
C ILE A 643 -5.05 29.81 4.97
N ILE A 644 -5.36 29.85 6.26
CA ILE A 644 -4.37 29.89 7.35
C ILE A 644 -3.98 28.46 7.77
N SER A 645 -4.93 27.53 7.75
CA SER A 645 -4.75 26.16 8.23
C SER A 645 -5.78 25.21 7.64
N GLY A 646 -5.44 23.94 7.47
CA GLY A 646 -6.24 22.98 6.72
C GLY A 646 -5.96 23.09 5.22
N TYR A 647 -6.82 22.48 4.42
CA TYR A 647 -6.62 22.27 2.99
C TYR A 647 -7.92 22.59 2.24
N GLY A 648 -7.86 23.45 1.23
CA GLY A 648 -8.96 23.64 0.29
C GLY A 648 -8.93 22.62 -0.85
N LEU A 649 -7.80 21.93 -1.01
CA LEU A 649 -7.57 20.94 -2.05
C LEU A 649 -6.67 19.81 -1.51
N LEU A 650 -7.01 18.56 -1.83
CA LEU A 650 -6.20 17.39 -1.54
C LEU A 650 -5.82 16.65 -2.82
N GLN A 651 -4.52 16.48 -3.00
CA GLN A 651 -3.89 15.71 -4.07
C GLN A 651 -3.62 14.28 -3.57
N PRO A 652 -4.19 13.23 -4.18
CA PRO A 652 -3.76 11.85 -3.94
C PRO A 652 -2.40 11.56 -4.59
N ARG A 653 -1.76 10.49 -4.12
CA ARG A 653 -0.56 9.95 -4.78
C ARG A 653 -0.91 9.50 -6.21
N ILE A 654 -0.03 9.80 -7.16
CA ILE A 654 -0.16 9.31 -8.54
C ILE A 654 0.81 8.15 -8.74
N SER A 655 0.29 6.97 -9.07
CA SER A 655 1.05 5.80 -9.48
C SER A 655 0.91 5.57 -10.98
N ILE A 656 1.82 4.77 -11.55
CA ILE A 656 1.85 4.51 -13.01
C ILE A 656 1.30 3.12 -13.29
N SER A 657 0.38 3.03 -14.25
CA SER A 657 -0.23 1.77 -14.68
C SER A 657 0.83 0.76 -15.12
N ASN A 658 0.68 -0.49 -14.68
CA ASN A 658 1.59 -1.57 -15.04
C ASN A 658 1.54 -1.90 -16.54
N VAL A 659 0.39 -1.67 -17.17
CA VAL A 659 0.23 -1.85 -18.62
C VAL A 659 1.05 -0.79 -19.35
N SER A 660 0.89 0.49 -19.00
CA SER A 660 1.59 1.59 -19.67
C SER A 660 3.11 1.56 -19.47
N ALA A 661 3.57 1.24 -18.25
CA ALA A 661 4.99 1.11 -17.92
C ALA A 661 5.71 0.02 -18.74
N ASN A 662 4.99 -0.98 -19.26
CA ASN A 662 5.60 -2.08 -20.03
C ASN A 662 5.31 -2.02 -21.54
N ARG A 663 4.75 -0.91 -22.06
CA ARG A 663 4.47 -0.75 -23.50
C ARG A 663 5.74 -0.64 -24.36
N SER A 664 6.82 -0.06 -23.83
CA SER A 664 8.10 0.11 -24.53
C SER A 664 9.29 0.06 -23.56
N LEU A 665 10.51 -0.09 -24.09
CA LEU A 665 11.73 -0.01 -23.28
C LEU A 665 11.87 1.38 -22.64
N PHE A 666 11.41 2.43 -23.32
CA PHE A 666 11.38 3.79 -22.78
C PHE A 666 10.47 3.89 -21.56
N ALA A 667 9.23 3.42 -21.68
CA ALA A 667 8.28 3.43 -20.57
C ALA A 667 8.80 2.58 -19.40
N SER A 668 9.40 1.41 -19.67
CA SER A 668 9.95 0.54 -18.62
C SER A 668 11.15 1.17 -17.92
N LEU A 669 12.01 1.85 -18.67
CA LEU A 669 13.18 2.49 -18.11
C LEU A 669 12.83 3.79 -17.39
N PHE A 670 11.88 4.60 -17.85
CA PHE A 670 11.61 5.95 -17.30
C PHE A 670 10.34 6.05 -16.45
N GLY A 671 9.38 5.13 -16.59
CA GLY A 671 8.08 5.10 -15.91
C GLY A 671 8.09 4.66 -14.45
N GLY A 672 9.25 4.59 -13.80
CA GLY A 672 9.34 4.33 -12.35
C GLY A 672 8.93 2.92 -11.92
N LYS A 673 8.54 2.77 -10.64
CA LYS A 673 7.95 1.54 -10.13
C LYS A 673 6.46 1.53 -10.51
N SER A 674 6.01 0.48 -11.18
CA SER A 674 4.62 0.28 -11.58
C SER A 674 3.92 -0.78 -10.72
N GLY A 675 2.59 -0.70 -10.67
CA GLY A 675 1.73 -1.62 -9.90
C GLY A 675 1.07 -0.94 -8.69
N ILE A 676 0.04 -1.61 -8.16
CA ILE A 676 -0.67 -1.18 -6.95
C ILE A 676 0.10 -1.74 -5.76
N ASP A 677 0.70 -0.87 -4.95
CA ASP A 677 1.41 -1.28 -3.74
C ASP A 677 0.43 -1.31 -2.56
N VAL A 678 -0.42 -2.35 -2.55
CA VAL A 678 -1.46 -2.56 -1.52
C VAL A 678 -0.88 -2.68 -0.10
N TYR A 679 0.41 -3.01 0.00
CA TYR A 679 1.10 -3.26 1.27
C TYR A 679 2.02 -2.13 1.72
N SER A 680 2.33 -1.15 0.86
CA SER A 680 3.05 0.05 1.28
C SER A 680 2.09 1.10 1.83
N GLY A 681 2.31 1.50 3.09
CA GLY A 681 1.64 2.66 3.66
C GLY A 681 2.10 3.99 3.05
N ALA A 682 1.76 5.09 3.73
CA ALA A 682 2.08 6.46 3.31
C ALA A 682 3.50 6.65 2.76
N VAL A 683 3.61 7.24 1.56
CA VAL A 683 4.89 7.62 0.95
C VAL A 683 5.37 8.99 1.47
N SER A 684 6.67 9.12 1.68
CA SER A 684 7.29 10.37 2.11
C SER A 684 7.36 11.37 0.96
N ASP A 685 6.96 12.61 1.22
CA ASP A 685 7.15 13.75 0.33
C ASP A 685 7.80 14.90 1.14
N PRO A 686 8.92 15.48 0.67
CA PRO A 686 9.66 16.46 1.45
C PRO A 686 8.88 17.76 1.71
N TYR A 687 7.91 18.11 0.86
CA TYR A 687 7.08 19.29 1.06
C TYR A 687 5.97 18.99 2.08
N GLN A 688 5.26 17.87 1.94
CA GLN A 688 4.21 17.48 2.89
C GLN A 688 4.81 17.21 4.28
N ASP A 689 5.94 16.51 4.37
CA ASP A 689 6.49 16.05 5.64
C ASP A 689 7.10 17.17 6.50
N LEU A 690 7.60 18.23 5.86
CA LEU A 690 8.21 19.39 6.54
C LEU A 690 7.28 20.61 6.62
N PHE A 691 6.57 20.93 5.53
CA PHE A 691 5.73 22.13 5.44
C PHE A 691 4.24 21.86 5.59
N LEU A 692 3.78 20.60 5.55
CA LEU A 692 2.36 20.24 5.44
C LEU A 692 1.72 20.85 4.17
N TYR A 693 2.49 20.86 3.06
CA TYR A 693 2.06 21.33 1.74
C TYR A 693 2.36 20.28 0.67
N GLY A 694 1.36 19.92 -0.12
CA GLY A 694 1.48 19.11 -1.33
C GLY A 694 1.62 19.95 -2.60
N ILE A 695 1.95 19.30 -3.71
CA ILE A 695 1.93 19.91 -5.06
C ILE A 695 0.69 19.39 -5.78
N PHE A 696 -0.21 20.29 -6.18
CA PHE A 696 -1.34 19.92 -7.02
C PHE A 696 -0.89 19.67 -8.46
N THR A 697 -1.36 18.58 -9.04
CA THR A 697 -1.01 18.11 -10.38
C THR A 697 -2.22 18.04 -11.31
N GLY A 698 -3.31 18.73 -10.95
CA GLY A 698 -4.53 18.80 -11.73
C GLY A 698 -5.53 17.67 -11.45
N LYS A 699 -5.27 16.82 -10.45
CA LYS A 699 -6.09 15.66 -10.07
C LYS A 699 -6.27 15.60 -8.56
N GLY A 700 -7.49 15.42 -8.08
CA GLY A 700 -7.75 15.36 -6.64
C GLY A 700 -9.11 15.93 -6.27
N ILE A 701 -9.33 16.06 -4.96
CA ILE A 701 -10.58 16.55 -4.38
C ILE A 701 -10.42 17.98 -3.87
N TYR A 702 -11.43 18.82 -4.03
CA TYR A 702 -11.44 20.17 -3.47
C TYR A 702 -12.85 20.59 -3.01
N ASP A 703 -12.88 21.58 -2.11
CA ASP A 703 -14.11 22.24 -1.65
C ASP A 703 -14.54 23.27 -2.70
N VAL A 704 -15.75 23.09 -3.24
CA VAL A 704 -16.29 23.91 -4.33
C VAL A 704 -16.41 25.38 -3.94
N ARG A 705 -16.86 25.66 -2.71
CA ARG A 705 -17.16 27.01 -2.23
C ARG A 705 -15.86 27.76 -1.96
N ILE A 706 -14.89 27.08 -1.34
CA ILE A 706 -13.55 27.63 -1.09
C ILE A 706 -12.80 27.86 -2.41
N PHE A 707 -12.90 26.92 -3.36
CA PHE A 707 -12.33 27.08 -4.70
C PHE A 707 -12.91 28.33 -5.38
N HIS A 708 -14.24 28.42 -5.46
CA HIS A 708 -14.91 29.53 -6.12
C HIS A 708 -14.57 30.87 -5.46
N GLN A 709 -14.59 30.93 -4.12
CA GLN A 709 -14.29 32.13 -3.36
C GLN A 709 -12.85 32.64 -3.55
N LEU A 710 -11.85 31.75 -3.58
CA LEU A 710 -10.44 32.15 -3.64
C LEU A 710 -9.92 32.33 -5.05
N LEU A 711 -10.43 31.57 -6.04
CA LEU A 711 -9.89 31.52 -7.40
C LEU A 711 -10.84 32.03 -8.48
N GLY A 712 -12.16 32.09 -8.23
CA GLY A 712 -13.18 32.30 -9.26
C GLY A 712 -12.89 33.45 -10.21
N GLU A 713 -12.53 34.61 -9.67
CA GLU A 713 -12.23 35.83 -10.44
C GLU A 713 -10.73 36.22 -10.42
N ARG A 714 -9.89 35.46 -9.71
CA ARG A 714 -8.53 35.91 -9.34
C ARG A 714 -7.53 35.86 -10.49
N ILE A 715 -7.63 34.88 -11.39
CA ILE A 715 -6.66 34.65 -12.46
C ILE A 715 -7.20 35.24 -13.77
N PRO A 716 -6.47 36.16 -14.43
CA PRO A 716 -6.87 36.74 -15.71
C PRO A 716 -7.11 35.70 -16.80
N GLU A 717 -7.95 36.06 -17.77
CA GLU A 717 -8.16 35.25 -18.97
C GLU A 717 -6.91 35.22 -19.86
N ASN A 718 -6.74 34.10 -20.57
CA ASN A 718 -5.74 33.81 -21.57
C ASN A 718 -4.30 33.96 -21.09
N MET A 719 -4.06 33.83 -19.79
CA MET A 719 -2.75 34.07 -19.18
C MET A 719 -2.01 32.78 -18.79
N VAL A 720 -2.72 31.79 -18.23
CA VAL A 720 -2.10 30.66 -17.53
C VAL A 720 -2.44 29.33 -18.21
N LEU A 721 -1.44 28.71 -18.84
CA LEU A 721 -1.56 27.38 -19.45
C LEU A 721 -1.50 26.25 -18.40
N SER A 722 -0.62 26.37 -17.40
CA SER A 722 -0.46 25.42 -16.28
C SER A 722 -1.00 26.04 -14.99
N HIS A 723 -2.27 25.78 -14.69
CA HIS A 723 -2.98 26.35 -13.54
C HIS A 723 -2.72 25.56 -12.25
N ASP A 724 -2.44 24.26 -12.35
CA ASP A 724 -2.36 23.33 -11.22
C ASP A 724 -1.52 23.85 -10.04
N LEU A 725 -0.29 24.34 -10.30
CA LEU A 725 0.59 24.83 -9.24
C LEU A 725 0.05 26.09 -8.54
N LEU A 726 -0.60 26.99 -9.28
CA LEU A 726 -1.21 28.19 -8.69
C LEU A 726 -2.44 27.84 -7.87
N GLU A 727 -3.31 26.98 -8.40
CA GLU A 727 -4.52 26.54 -7.71
C GLU A 727 -4.15 25.85 -6.40
N GLY A 728 -3.18 24.93 -6.43
CA GLY A 728 -2.66 24.31 -5.21
C GLY A 728 -2.00 25.29 -4.24
N GLY A 729 -1.40 26.37 -4.75
CA GLY A 729 -0.84 27.45 -3.94
C GLY A 729 -1.89 28.25 -3.17
N PHE A 730 -2.94 28.70 -3.86
CA PHE A 730 -4.02 29.50 -3.27
C PHE A 730 -4.95 28.68 -2.39
N LEU A 731 -5.21 27.42 -2.75
CA LEU A 731 -6.08 26.52 -2.00
C LEU A 731 -5.37 25.74 -0.90
N HIS A 732 -4.06 25.99 -0.68
CA HIS A 732 -3.23 25.19 0.23
C HIS A 732 -3.42 23.70 -0.03
N ALA A 733 -2.78 23.18 -1.07
CA ALA A 733 -2.86 21.76 -1.41
C ALA A 733 -2.23 20.90 -0.31
N GLY A 734 -2.90 19.82 0.09
CA GLY A 734 -2.37 18.75 0.93
C GLY A 734 -2.14 17.46 0.12
N LEU A 735 -1.13 16.67 0.46
CA LEU A 735 -0.88 15.37 -0.16
C LEU A 735 -1.50 14.23 0.68
N VAL A 736 -2.42 13.47 0.09
CA VAL A 736 -2.96 12.23 0.67
C VAL A 736 -2.06 11.07 0.24
N THR A 737 -1.09 10.75 1.07
CA THR A 737 0.07 9.90 0.75
C THR A 737 -0.24 8.40 0.64
N ASP A 738 -1.41 7.97 1.11
CA ASP A 738 -1.86 6.58 1.23
C ASP A 738 -3.14 6.29 0.40
N VAL A 739 -3.57 7.24 -0.43
CA VAL A 739 -4.63 7.08 -1.44
C VAL A 739 -4.02 7.29 -2.82
N GLU A 740 -4.28 6.37 -3.75
CA GLU A 740 -3.64 6.36 -5.06
C GLU A 740 -4.65 6.58 -6.20
N LEU A 741 -4.23 7.37 -7.19
CA LEU A 741 -4.79 7.39 -8.54
C LEU A 741 -3.75 6.82 -9.51
N ILE A 742 -4.22 6.17 -10.57
CA ILE A 742 -3.33 5.50 -11.53
C ILE A 742 -3.34 6.25 -12.86
N ASP A 743 -2.16 6.60 -13.34
CA ASP A 743 -1.93 7.31 -14.60
C ASP A 743 -1.21 6.47 -15.66
N ASP A 744 -1.42 6.83 -16.91
CA ASP A 744 -0.64 6.34 -18.04
C ASP A 744 0.69 7.09 -18.20
N PHE A 745 1.79 6.34 -18.40
CA PHE A 745 3.10 6.91 -18.74
C PHE A 745 3.33 6.95 -20.27
N PRO A 746 3.98 8.00 -20.80
CA PRO A 746 4.28 8.09 -22.24
C PRO A 746 5.10 6.91 -22.78
N THR A 747 4.73 6.41 -23.94
CA THR A 747 5.39 5.25 -24.58
C THR A 747 6.68 5.60 -25.32
N SER A 748 6.90 6.88 -25.66
CA SER A 748 8.10 7.34 -26.39
C SER A 748 8.73 8.57 -25.76
N TYR A 749 10.03 8.75 -25.98
CA TYR A 749 10.76 9.95 -25.53
C TYR A 749 10.18 11.23 -26.15
N LEU A 750 9.80 11.21 -27.44
CA LEU A 750 9.24 12.39 -28.09
C LEU A 750 7.89 12.80 -27.51
N SER A 751 7.02 11.84 -27.19
CA SER A 751 5.75 12.12 -26.50
C SER A 751 5.99 12.73 -25.12
N SER A 752 6.95 12.18 -24.36
CA SER A 752 7.36 12.73 -23.06
C SER A 752 7.93 14.15 -23.19
N LEU A 753 8.80 14.40 -24.17
CA LEU A 753 9.41 15.70 -24.42
C LEU A 753 8.37 16.76 -24.82
N THR A 754 7.38 16.40 -25.63
CA THR A 754 6.29 17.33 -26.00
C THR A 754 5.42 17.67 -24.79
N ARG A 755 5.08 16.68 -23.93
CA ARG A 755 4.38 16.91 -22.66
C ARG A 755 5.17 17.87 -21.76
N MET A 756 6.47 17.67 -21.62
CA MET A 756 7.34 18.53 -20.82
C MET A 756 7.54 19.92 -21.44
N TYR A 757 7.66 20.03 -22.78
CA TYR A 757 7.72 21.31 -23.48
C TYR A 757 6.48 22.17 -23.18
N ARG A 758 5.29 21.56 -23.15
CA ARG A 758 4.06 22.24 -22.71
C ARG A 758 4.15 22.71 -21.26
N TRP A 759 4.59 21.85 -20.35
CA TRP A 759 4.71 22.19 -18.93
C TRP A 759 5.67 23.35 -18.71
N VAL A 760 6.84 23.34 -19.35
CA VAL A 760 7.84 24.41 -19.26
C VAL A 760 7.25 25.73 -19.76
N ARG A 761 6.51 25.75 -20.88
CA ARG A 761 5.82 26.99 -21.30
C ARG A 761 4.85 27.50 -20.24
N GLY A 762 4.06 26.61 -19.63
CA GLY A 762 3.15 26.98 -18.55
C GLY A 762 3.88 27.47 -17.30
N ASP A 763 4.99 26.82 -16.89
CA ASP A 763 5.81 27.24 -15.75
C ASP A 763 6.37 28.66 -15.94
N TRP A 764 6.88 28.98 -17.12
CA TRP A 764 7.39 30.31 -17.44
C TRP A 764 6.31 31.39 -17.53
N GLN A 765 5.04 31.02 -17.80
CA GLN A 765 3.91 31.94 -17.68
C GLN A 765 3.59 32.31 -16.23
N LEU A 766 4.05 31.53 -15.25
CA LEU A 766 3.86 31.83 -13.84
C LEU A 766 4.80 32.91 -13.30
N LEU A 767 5.78 33.36 -14.09
CA LEU A 767 6.76 34.37 -13.69
C LEU A 767 6.14 35.64 -13.06
N PRO A 768 5.04 36.23 -13.58
CA PRO A 768 4.42 37.41 -12.99
C PRO A 768 3.83 37.18 -11.59
N TRP A 769 3.49 35.93 -11.24
CA TRP A 769 2.93 35.57 -9.93
C TRP A 769 3.96 35.57 -8.80
N LEU A 770 5.24 35.77 -9.11
CA LEU A 770 6.27 36.08 -8.11
C LEU A 770 6.17 37.53 -7.61
N ALA A 771 5.44 38.40 -8.32
CA ALA A 771 5.19 39.77 -7.89
C ALA A 771 4.22 39.83 -6.69
N ARG A 772 4.24 40.96 -5.98
CA ARG A 772 3.34 41.20 -4.83
C ARG A 772 1.91 41.53 -5.25
N LEU A 773 1.73 42.13 -6.41
CA LEU A 773 0.45 42.57 -6.96
C LEU A 773 0.24 41.96 -8.34
N MET A 774 -0.98 41.50 -8.60
CA MET A 774 -1.42 40.98 -9.89
C MET A 774 -2.83 41.49 -10.19
N ARG A 775 -3.17 41.58 -11.47
CA ARG A 775 -4.53 41.96 -11.89
C ARG A 775 -5.46 40.75 -11.84
N ASP A 776 -6.70 40.98 -11.44
CA ASP A 776 -7.79 40.00 -11.52
C ASP A 776 -8.41 39.96 -12.93
N ILE A 777 -9.47 39.16 -13.11
CA ILE A 777 -10.21 39.08 -14.38
C ILE A 777 -10.82 40.42 -14.82
N HIS A 778 -11.13 41.31 -13.87
CA HIS A 778 -11.70 42.64 -14.10
C HIS A 778 -10.63 43.73 -14.22
N GLY A 779 -9.35 43.38 -14.14
CA GLY A 779 -8.23 44.32 -14.21
C GLY A 779 -7.91 45.06 -12.91
N ARG A 780 -8.53 44.71 -11.78
CA ARG A 780 -8.26 45.28 -10.46
C ARG A 780 -6.97 44.68 -9.88
N GLU A 781 -6.16 45.50 -9.22
CA GLU A 781 -4.93 45.03 -8.58
C GLU A 781 -5.24 44.34 -7.24
N LEU A 782 -4.88 43.06 -7.15
CA LEU A 782 -5.02 42.23 -5.96
C LEU A 782 -3.64 41.82 -5.44
N GLN A 783 -3.54 41.71 -4.11
CA GLN A 783 -2.35 41.12 -3.49
C GLN A 783 -2.28 39.61 -3.75
N VAL A 784 -1.08 39.15 -4.08
CA VAL A 784 -0.77 37.74 -4.30
C VAL A 784 -0.31 37.11 -2.98
N TYR A 785 -1.25 36.44 -2.30
CA TYR A 785 -0.98 35.64 -1.11
C TYR A 785 -0.59 34.22 -1.51
N LEU A 786 0.68 34.04 -1.89
CA LEU A 786 1.27 32.71 -2.13
C LEU A 786 2.30 32.39 -1.04
N PRO A 787 2.27 31.18 -0.47
CA PRO A 787 3.30 30.72 0.46
C PRO A 787 4.71 30.82 -0.14
N SER A 788 5.71 31.11 0.69
CA SER A 788 7.12 31.21 0.25
C SER A 788 7.61 29.91 -0.41
N ILE A 789 7.10 28.76 0.03
CA ILE A 789 7.43 27.46 -0.56
C ILE A 789 6.84 27.30 -1.96
N THR A 790 5.62 27.79 -2.22
CA THR A 790 5.01 27.78 -3.55
C THR A 790 5.73 28.72 -4.51
N ARG A 791 6.15 29.91 -4.05
CA ARG A 791 7.01 30.79 -4.85
C ARG A 791 8.34 30.11 -5.19
N TRP A 792 8.92 29.36 -4.24
CA TRP A 792 10.11 28.56 -4.51
C TRP A 792 9.85 27.43 -5.51
N GLN A 793 8.70 26.75 -5.46
CA GLN A 793 8.33 25.73 -6.44
C GLN A 793 8.25 26.30 -7.86
N ILE A 794 7.70 27.51 -8.03
CA ILE A 794 7.73 28.23 -9.31
C ILE A 794 9.18 28.44 -9.75
N VAL A 795 10.03 29.01 -8.88
CA VAL A 795 11.46 29.26 -9.18
C VAL A 795 12.21 27.96 -9.51
N ASP A 796 11.95 26.87 -8.80
CA ASP A 796 12.57 25.56 -9.06
C ASP A 796 12.16 24.98 -10.42
N ASN A 797 10.88 25.11 -10.82
CA ASN A 797 10.42 24.69 -12.15
C ASN A 797 11.15 25.46 -13.26
N LEU A 798 11.29 26.79 -13.11
CA LEU A 798 12.05 27.62 -14.04
C LEU A 798 13.52 27.17 -14.11
N ARG A 799 14.18 27.00 -12.96
CA ARG A 799 15.56 26.54 -12.85
C ARG A 799 15.75 25.17 -13.52
N ARG A 800 14.84 24.22 -13.28
CA ARG A 800 14.91 22.86 -13.83
C ARG A 800 14.89 22.85 -15.36
N SER A 801 14.08 23.72 -15.96
CA SER A 801 14.05 23.88 -17.43
C SER A 801 15.36 24.41 -18.01
N LEU A 802 16.12 25.21 -17.24
CA LEU A 802 17.41 25.79 -17.65
C LEU A 802 18.59 24.82 -17.51
N LEU A 803 18.43 23.71 -16.77
CA LEU A 803 19.52 22.77 -16.52
C LEU A 803 20.13 22.21 -17.82
N GLY A 804 19.28 21.73 -18.75
CA GLY A 804 19.74 21.21 -20.04
C GLY A 804 20.54 22.25 -20.84
N PRO A 805 19.97 23.42 -21.15
CA PRO A 805 20.66 24.52 -21.82
C PRO A 805 21.98 24.92 -21.15
N VAL A 806 22.00 25.05 -19.82
CA VAL A 806 23.21 25.40 -19.06
C VAL A 806 24.28 24.32 -19.17
N LEU A 807 23.93 23.05 -19.03
CA LEU A 807 24.88 21.95 -19.18
C LEU A 807 25.45 21.90 -20.60
N TRP A 808 24.62 22.11 -21.62
CA TRP A 808 25.06 22.12 -23.01
C TRP A 808 26.04 23.27 -23.30
N VAL A 809 25.76 24.47 -22.80
CA VAL A 809 26.69 25.62 -22.89
C VAL A 809 27.98 25.35 -22.12
N LEU A 810 27.89 24.83 -20.89
CA LEU A 810 29.07 24.52 -20.06
C LEU A 810 30.00 23.50 -20.72
N ILE A 811 29.45 22.48 -21.39
CA ILE A 811 30.25 21.49 -22.13
C ILE A 811 31.05 22.18 -23.24
N TRP A 812 30.40 22.97 -24.10
CA TRP A 812 31.08 23.64 -25.21
C TRP A 812 32.03 24.75 -24.75
N CYS A 813 31.65 25.58 -23.78
CA CYS A 813 32.54 26.58 -23.20
C CYS A 813 33.77 25.94 -22.56
N GLY A 814 33.59 24.82 -21.86
CA GLY A 814 34.68 24.06 -21.26
C GLY A 814 35.66 23.49 -22.30
N LEU A 815 35.16 23.10 -23.48
CA LEU A 815 35.98 22.63 -24.59
C LEU A 815 36.72 23.79 -25.29
N ILE A 816 36.04 24.91 -25.57
CA ILE A 816 36.59 26.04 -26.36
C ILE A 816 37.59 26.88 -25.57
N LEU A 817 37.37 27.11 -24.26
CA LEU A 817 38.23 27.94 -23.42
C LEU A 817 39.60 27.29 -23.07
N TRP A 818 39.97 26.18 -23.72
CA TRP A 818 41.19 25.44 -23.45
C TRP A 818 42.23 25.52 -24.57
N PRO A 819 43.40 26.12 -24.31
CA PRO A 819 44.62 25.79 -25.03
C PRO A 819 45.80 25.55 -24.06
N LYS A 820 46.32 24.30 -23.99
CA LYS A 820 47.77 23.94 -24.03
C LYS A 820 48.25 22.70 -23.24
N ASN A 821 47.51 22.10 -22.30
CA ASN A 821 47.97 20.88 -21.59
C ASN A 821 46.96 19.71 -21.64
N LEU A 822 47.42 18.52 -22.05
CA LEU A 822 46.63 17.30 -22.22
C LEU A 822 46.27 16.59 -20.90
N ASP A 823 46.99 16.81 -19.80
CA ASP A 823 46.71 16.20 -18.49
C ASP A 823 45.44 16.73 -17.80
N LEU A 824 44.90 17.85 -18.29
CA LEU A 824 43.74 18.56 -17.78
C LEU A 824 42.43 18.27 -18.55
N LEU A 825 42.44 17.29 -19.47
CA LEU A 825 41.25 16.72 -20.15
C LEU A 825 40.13 16.29 -19.18
N LYS A 826 40.48 16.17 -17.90
CA LYS A 826 39.62 15.74 -16.81
C LYS A 826 38.58 16.80 -16.44
N LEU A 827 38.86 18.10 -16.42
CA LEU A 827 38.09 19.03 -15.58
C LEU A 827 36.72 19.50 -16.11
N PRO A 828 36.57 20.09 -17.31
CA PRO A 828 35.27 20.57 -17.78
C PRO A 828 34.33 19.42 -18.18
N PHE A 829 34.92 18.30 -18.63
CA PHE A 829 34.25 17.02 -18.86
C PHE A 829 33.82 16.36 -17.52
N LEU A 830 34.64 16.37 -16.47
CA LEU A 830 34.25 15.92 -15.12
C LEU A 830 33.25 16.85 -14.43
N ILE A 831 33.22 18.14 -14.77
CA ILE A 831 32.23 19.08 -14.23
C ILE A 831 30.91 18.87 -14.99
N GLY A 832 30.82 19.10 -16.31
CA GLY A 832 29.55 18.95 -17.04
C GLY A 832 29.00 17.52 -17.11
N ALA A 833 29.83 16.57 -17.57
CA ALA A 833 29.44 15.16 -17.67
C ALA A 833 29.59 14.44 -16.33
N GLY A 834 30.63 14.74 -15.55
CA GLY A 834 30.83 14.11 -14.24
C GLY A 834 29.86 14.60 -13.15
N ILE A 835 29.37 15.84 -13.13
CA ILE A 835 28.26 16.22 -12.21
C ILE A 835 26.99 15.46 -12.61
N SER A 836 26.68 15.44 -13.90
CA SER A 836 25.51 14.70 -14.42
C SER A 836 25.62 13.22 -14.06
N LEU A 837 26.74 12.54 -14.35
CA LEU A 837 26.95 11.14 -14.02
C LEU A 837 27.08 10.89 -12.50
N ALA A 838 27.78 11.73 -11.73
CA ALA A 838 27.98 11.55 -10.28
C ALA A 838 26.67 11.67 -9.50
N ILE A 839 25.79 12.60 -9.91
CA ILE A 839 24.44 12.71 -9.36
C ILE A 839 23.67 11.38 -9.55
N TYR A 840 23.85 10.68 -10.67
CA TYR A 840 23.19 9.39 -10.92
C TYR A 840 23.91 8.19 -10.30
N PHE A 841 25.25 8.21 -10.19
CA PHE A 841 26.03 7.15 -9.53
C PHE A 841 25.80 7.09 -8.01
N LEU A 842 25.49 8.21 -7.35
CA LEU A 842 25.05 8.20 -5.95
C LEU A 842 23.78 7.37 -5.73
N ASN A 843 22.88 7.35 -6.72
CA ASN A 843 21.66 6.53 -6.69
C ASN A 843 21.93 5.05 -6.97
N LEU A 844 23.00 4.73 -7.72
CA LEU A 844 23.43 3.34 -7.96
C LEU A 844 23.79 2.63 -6.65
N PHE A 845 24.52 3.29 -5.74
CA PHE A 845 24.85 2.74 -4.42
C PHE A 845 23.62 2.44 -3.56
N GLN A 846 22.55 3.23 -3.72
CA GLN A 846 21.28 2.98 -3.04
C GLN A 846 20.52 1.81 -3.68
N GLY A 847 20.49 1.74 -5.02
CA GLY A 847 19.89 0.65 -5.77
C GLY A 847 20.51 -0.72 -5.48
N ILE A 848 21.85 -0.77 -5.30
CA ILE A 848 22.60 -1.96 -4.88
C ILE A 848 22.16 -2.43 -3.49
N ARG A 849 22.04 -1.51 -2.51
CA ARG A 849 21.61 -1.84 -1.14
C ARG A 849 20.17 -2.37 -1.08
N GLN A 850 19.33 -2.00 -2.03
CA GLN A 850 17.91 -2.39 -2.08
C GLN A 850 17.64 -3.60 -2.98
N GLY A 851 18.67 -4.22 -3.59
CA GLY A 851 18.49 -5.39 -4.45
C GLY A 851 17.73 -5.12 -5.76
N THR A 852 17.67 -3.85 -6.21
CA THR A 852 16.94 -3.46 -7.41
C THR A 852 17.75 -3.72 -8.70
N LYS A 853 17.06 -3.92 -9.84
CA LYS A 853 17.73 -4.06 -11.14
C LYS A 853 18.60 -2.83 -11.42
N LEU A 854 19.89 -3.03 -11.71
CA LEU A 854 20.86 -1.95 -11.91
C LEU A 854 20.72 -1.26 -13.27
N THR A 855 20.03 -1.88 -14.22
CA THR A 855 19.89 -1.39 -15.61
C THR A 855 19.36 0.04 -15.73
N PRO A 856 18.32 0.50 -14.98
CA PRO A 856 17.82 1.86 -15.13
C PRO A 856 18.80 2.92 -14.59
N TYR A 857 19.62 2.56 -13.59
CA TYR A 857 20.60 3.48 -12.99
C TYR A 857 21.79 3.76 -13.93
N ILE A 858 22.05 2.88 -14.90
CA ILE A 858 23.13 3.03 -15.90
C ILE A 858 22.60 3.62 -17.21
N ILE A 859 21.43 3.18 -17.67
CA ILE A 859 20.91 3.56 -18.98
C ILE A 859 20.33 4.99 -18.98
N ARG A 860 19.56 5.38 -17.94
CA ARG A 860 18.93 6.73 -17.89
C ARG A 860 19.95 7.87 -18.01
N PRO A 861 21.10 7.87 -17.29
CA PRO A 861 22.09 8.95 -17.38
C PRO A 861 22.72 9.06 -18.78
N ILE A 862 23.09 7.92 -19.38
CA ILE A 862 23.68 7.86 -20.72
C ILE A 862 22.67 8.36 -21.75
N PHE A 863 21.42 7.93 -21.65
CA PHE A 863 20.35 8.38 -22.54
C PHE A 863 20.06 9.88 -22.38
N ASN A 864 20.02 10.40 -21.15
CA ASN A 864 19.85 11.84 -20.91
C ASN A 864 20.99 12.68 -21.50
N LEU A 865 22.24 12.18 -21.45
CA LEU A 865 23.39 12.82 -22.10
C LEU A 865 23.28 12.75 -23.63
N LEU A 866 22.79 11.63 -24.16
CA LEU A 866 22.59 11.42 -25.60
C LEU A 866 21.59 12.42 -26.20
N VAL A 867 20.46 12.64 -25.52
CA VAL A 867 19.40 13.54 -26.01
C VAL A 867 19.59 15.01 -25.59
N LEU A 868 20.63 15.31 -24.80
CA LEU A 868 20.88 16.63 -24.21
C LEU A 868 20.80 17.78 -25.21
N PRO A 869 21.38 17.73 -26.43
CA PRO A 869 21.32 18.87 -27.35
C PRO A 869 19.91 19.18 -27.84
N TYR A 870 19.16 18.15 -28.24
CA TYR A 870 17.78 18.33 -28.72
C TYR A 870 16.85 18.75 -27.57
N HIS A 871 17.01 18.13 -26.40
CA HIS A 871 16.32 18.55 -25.18
C HIS A 871 16.56 20.03 -24.87
N SER A 872 17.82 20.47 -24.88
CA SER A 872 18.22 21.84 -24.59
C SER A 872 17.64 22.84 -25.59
N LEU A 873 17.63 22.49 -26.88
CA LEU A 873 17.00 23.31 -27.92
C LEU A 873 15.49 23.48 -27.67
N MET A 874 14.79 22.38 -27.36
CA MET A 874 13.35 22.41 -27.09
C MET A 874 13.03 23.21 -25.82
N MET A 875 13.81 23.06 -24.75
CA MET A 875 13.64 23.87 -23.53
C MET A 875 13.88 25.35 -23.82
N THR A 876 14.93 25.68 -24.58
CA THR A 876 15.27 27.06 -24.93
C THR A 876 14.17 27.72 -25.77
N ASP A 877 13.64 27.02 -26.78
CA ASP A 877 12.49 27.51 -27.56
C ASP A 877 11.26 27.70 -26.67
N ALA A 878 10.95 26.77 -25.76
CA ALA A 878 9.85 26.92 -24.82
C ALA A 878 9.99 28.19 -23.97
N VAL A 879 11.18 28.45 -23.42
CA VAL A 879 11.46 29.64 -22.60
C VAL A 879 11.34 30.92 -23.42
N ILE A 880 12.09 31.03 -24.53
CA ILE A 880 12.14 32.26 -25.35
C ILE A 880 10.75 32.59 -25.91
N ARG A 881 10.05 31.58 -26.46
CA ARG A 881 8.71 31.74 -27.02
C ARG A 881 7.72 32.21 -25.96
N THR A 882 7.81 31.67 -24.75
CA THR A 882 6.93 32.07 -23.64
C THR A 882 7.22 33.50 -23.20
N LEU A 883 8.49 33.86 -23.00
CA LEU A 883 8.87 35.21 -22.61
C LEU A 883 8.44 36.25 -23.65
N TYR A 884 8.60 35.93 -24.95
CA TYR A 884 8.11 36.77 -26.04
C TYR A 884 6.58 36.92 -26.01
N ARG A 885 5.85 35.82 -25.80
CA ARG A 885 4.38 35.87 -25.73
C ARG A 885 3.86 36.60 -24.49
N LEU A 886 4.57 36.50 -23.38
CA LEU A 886 4.18 37.09 -22.11
C LEU A 886 4.42 38.60 -22.06
N HIS A 887 5.52 39.09 -22.64
CA HIS A 887 5.94 40.51 -22.52
C HIS A 887 5.75 41.33 -23.79
N ILE A 888 5.64 40.69 -24.96
CA ILE A 888 5.63 41.40 -26.25
C ILE A 888 4.35 41.12 -27.03
N SER A 889 4.07 39.85 -27.37
CA SER A 889 2.97 39.57 -28.32
C SER A 889 1.59 39.46 -27.67
N HIS A 890 1.51 39.05 -26.40
CA HIS A 890 0.27 38.75 -25.66
C HIS A 890 -0.71 37.85 -26.44
N ARG A 891 -0.19 37.00 -27.34
CA ARG A 891 -0.95 36.14 -28.25
C ARG A 891 -0.49 34.70 -28.12
N ARG A 892 -1.41 33.76 -28.34
CA ARG A 892 -1.13 32.30 -28.33
C ARG A 892 -0.57 31.77 -27.00
N LEU A 893 -0.97 32.36 -25.88
CA LEU A 893 -0.54 31.90 -24.55
C LEU A 893 -1.21 30.56 -24.18
N MET A 894 -2.39 30.28 -24.73
CA MET A 894 -3.15 29.06 -24.48
C MET A 894 -2.96 28.02 -25.59
N GLU A 895 -1.94 28.14 -26.44
CA GLU A 895 -1.68 27.18 -27.52
C GLU A 895 -1.42 25.77 -26.97
N TRP A 896 -2.38 24.87 -27.19
CA TRP A 896 -2.36 23.49 -26.73
C TRP A 896 -2.64 22.53 -27.89
N LEU A 897 -1.92 21.42 -27.90
CA LEU A 897 -2.26 20.22 -28.63
C LEU A 897 -2.66 19.16 -27.58
N PRO A 898 -3.83 18.51 -27.69
CA PRO A 898 -4.25 17.49 -26.73
C PRO A 898 -3.31 16.28 -26.71
N ALA A 899 -2.92 15.81 -25.52
CA ALA A 899 -1.98 14.70 -25.36
C ALA A 899 -2.49 13.37 -25.95
N ALA A 900 -3.81 13.12 -25.89
CA ALA A 900 -4.47 11.94 -26.46
C ALA A 900 -4.42 11.92 -27.99
N ASP A 901 -4.50 13.10 -28.62
CA ASP A 901 -4.36 13.25 -30.08
C ASP A 901 -2.89 13.22 -30.50
N GLU A 902 -1.98 13.74 -29.67
CA GLU A 902 -0.53 13.69 -29.95
C GLU A 902 0.04 12.27 -29.90
N GLY A 903 -0.36 11.43 -28.94
CA GLY A 903 0.10 10.04 -28.87
C GLY A 903 -0.29 9.21 -30.10
N ARG A 904 -1.47 9.49 -30.68
CA ARG A 904 -1.94 8.91 -31.95
C ARG A 904 -1.26 9.54 -33.18
N GLN A 905 -0.85 10.80 -33.11
CA GLN A 905 -0.17 11.53 -34.20
C GLN A 905 1.38 11.45 -34.16
N THR A 906 1.99 10.99 -33.05
CA THR A 906 3.43 10.73 -32.99
C THR A 906 3.74 9.45 -33.74
N SER A 907 4.13 9.61 -35.02
CA SER A 907 4.68 8.54 -35.85
C SER A 907 5.76 7.78 -35.07
N THR A 908 5.53 6.50 -34.81
CA THR A 908 6.51 5.58 -34.22
C THR A 908 7.59 5.15 -35.20
N ASP A 909 7.45 5.55 -36.48
CA ASP A 909 8.38 5.20 -37.55
C ASP A 909 9.69 5.99 -37.45
N PHE A 910 10.78 5.35 -37.84
CA PHE A 910 12.12 5.94 -37.82
C PHE A 910 12.19 7.27 -38.59
N MET A 911 11.57 7.35 -39.78
CA MET A 911 11.54 8.57 -40.59
C MET A 911 10.82 9.72 -39.87
N GLY A 912 9.78 9.40 -39.11
CA GLY A 912 9.05 10.36 -38.31
C GLY A 912 9.88 10.91 -37.15
N VAL A 913 10.60 10.04 -36.44
CA VAL A 913 11.56 10.42 -35.39
C VAL A 913 12.67 11.31 -35.98
N TRP A 914 13.27 10.89 -37.10
CA TRP A 914 14.32 11.64 -37.78
C TRP A 914 13.86 13.05 -38.18
N ARG A 915 12.70 13.16 -38.82
CA ARG A 915 12.13 14.45 -39.26
C ARG A 915 11.93 15.40 -38.07
N ARG A 916 11.38 14.91 -36.95
CA ARG A 916 11.16 15.72 -35.74
C ARG A 916 12.47 16.17 -35.08
N MET A 917 13.51 15.34 -35.09
CA MET A 917 14.80 15.65 -34.47
C MET A 917 15.79 16.37 -35.41
N SER A 918 15.46 16.54 -36.70
CA SER A 918 16.35 17.09 -37.73
C SER A 918 16.93 18.46 -37.40
N ILE A 919 16.13 19.37 -36.85
CA ILE A 919 16.59 20.70 -36.41
C ILE A 919 17.66 20.58 -35.31
N GLY A 920 17.51 19.61 -34.40
CA GLY A 920 18.53 19.30 -33.39
C GLY A 920 19.82 18.78 -34.00
N GLN A 921 19.75 18.00 -35.07
CA GLN A 921 20.93 17.50 -35.78
C GLN A 921 21.73 18.64 -36.43
N LEU A 922 21.04 19.58 -37.07
CA LEU A 922 21.66 20.79 -37.62
C LEU A 922 22.32 21.64 -36.52
N TRP A 923 21.67 21.75 -35.36
CA TRP A 923 22.21 22.45 -34.20
C TRP A 923 23.50 21.82 -33.65
N ILE A 924 23.55 20.48 -33.58
CA ILE A 924 24.74 19.72 -33.18
C ILE A 924 25.89 19.96 -34.18
N LEU A 925 25.61 19.88 -35.48
CA LEU A 925 26.63 20.10 -36.52
C LEU A 925 27.18 21.53 -36.51
N GLY A 926 26.29 22.53 -36.41
CA GLY A 926 26.70 23.94 -36.41
C GLY A 926 27.58 24.29 -35.21
N THR A 927 27.25 23.76 -34.03
CA THR A 927 28.01 24.04 -32.80
C THR A 927 29.31 23.27 -32.72
N GLY A 928 29.34 22.02 -33.19
CA GLY A 928 30.57 21.25 -33.37
C GLY A 928 31.54 21.90 -34.37
N PHE A 929 31.01 22.38 -35.50
CA PHE A 929 31.81 23.10 -36.50
C PHE A 929 32.40 24.40 -35.93
N LEU A 930 31.59 25.21 -35.24
CA LEU A 930 32.05 26.44 -34.59
C LEU A 930 33.12 26.17 -33.54
N ALA A 931 32.97 25.12 -32.73
CA ALA A 931 33.95 24.77 -31.72
C ALA A 931 35.30 24.36 -32.33
N ILE A 932 35.29 23.60 -33.43
CA ILE A 932 36.51 23.23 -34.19
C ILE A 932 37.17 24.47 -34.80
N LEU A 933 36.40 25.43 -35.32
CA LEU A 933 36.93 26.69 -35.84
C LEU A 933 37.62 27.53 -34.77
N LEU A 934 37.02 27.61 -33.57
CA LEU A 934 37.53 28.42 -32.46
C LEU A 934 38.73 27.77 -31.76
N ALA A 935 38.80 26.44 -31.72
CA ALA A 935 39.87 25.71 -31.04
C ALA A 935 40.19 24.37 -31.74
N PRO A 936 40.93 24.35 -32.86
CA PRO A 936 41.17 23.13 -33.67
C PRO A 936 41.79 21.96 -32.89
N ALA A 937 42.54 22.26 -31.83
CA ALA A 937 43.18 21.26 -30.97
C ALA A 937 42.19 20.33 -30.24
N ILE A 938 40.90 20.70 -30.15
CA ILE A 938 39.87 19.88 -29.46
C ILE A 938 39.25 18.81 -30.36
N LEU A 939 39.63 18.74 -31.63
CA LEU A 939 39.05 17.82 -32.61
C LEU A 939 38.97 16.34 -32.11
N PRO A 940 40.00 15.77 -31.44
CA PRO A 940 39.94 14.40 -30.94
C PRO A 940 38.84 14.15 -29.89
N LEU A 941 38.39 15.20 -29.19
CA LEU A 941 37.37 15.13 -28.15
C LEU A 941 35.99 15.57 -28.65
N ALA A 942 35.94 16.62 -29.48
CA ALA A 942 34.69 17.14 -30.04
C ALA A 942 34.06 16.18 -31.07
N LEU A 943 34.88 15.46 -31.86
CA LEU A 943 34.38 14.57 -32.90
C LEU A 943 33.60 13.36 -32.32
N PRO A 944 34.13 12.57 -31.35
CA PRO A 944 33.36 11.47 -30.75
C PRO A 944 32.09 11.93 -30.05
N LEU A 945 32.12 13.08 -29.37
CA LEU A 945 30.96 13.63 -28.68
C LEU A 945 29.86 14.08 -29.67
N THR A 946 30.26 14.71 -30.77
CA THR A 946 29.35 15.11 -31.85
C THR A 946 28.73 13.88 -32.50
N LEU A 947 29.51 12.85 -32.83
CA LEU A 947 29.01 11.59 -33.39
C LEU A 947 28.05 10.87 -32.43
N PHE A 948 28.35 10.88 -31.13
CA PHE A 948 27.47 10.35 -30.09
C PHE A 948 26.10 11.05 -30.14
N TRP A 949 26.07 12.37 -30.12
CA TRP A 949 24.81 13.13 -30.20
C TRP A 949 24.07 12.97 -31.54
N LEU A 950 24.80 12.85 -32.66
CA LEU A 950 24.20 12.59 -33.96
C LEU A 950 23.48 11.22 -34.03
N SER A 951 23.89 10.27 -33.19
CA SER A 951 23.23 8.96 -33.10
C SER A 951 21.89 8.98 -32.34
N ALA A 952 21.52 10.09 -31.68
CA ALA A 952 20.34 10.17 -30.82
C ALA A 952 19.02 9.70 -31.47
N PRO A 953 18.69 10.05 -32.75
CA PRO A 953 17.44 9.61 -33.37
C PRO A 953 17.32 8.08 -33.49
N VAL A 954 18.43 7.37 -33.69
CA VAL A 954 18.46 5.91 -33.77
C VAL A 954 18.05 5.30 -32.43
N TRP A 955 18.67 5.77 -31.34
CA TRP A 955 18.37 5.26 -30.00
C TRP A 955 16.97 5.66 -29.51
N VAL A 956 16.52 6.88 -29.81
CA VAL A 956 15.15 7.34 -29.52
C VAL A 956 14.11 6.47 -30.21
N TYR A 957 14.37 6.05 -31.45
CA TYR A 957 13.51 5.10 -32.15
C TYR A 957 13.55 3.70 -31.50
N LEU A 958 14.73 3.12 -31.31
CA LEU A 958 14.90 1.76 -30.77
C LEU A 958 14.25 1.59 -29.39
N ILE A 959 14.41 2.57 -28.50
CA ILE A 959 13.85 2.51 -27.14
C ILE A 959 12.33 2.73 -27.11
N SER A 960 11.77 3.37 -28.15
CA SER A 960 10.33 3.64 -28.28
C SER A 960 9.57 2.52 -28.99
N LEU A 961 10.27 1.49 -29.50
CA LEU A 961 9.62 0.34 -30.12
C LEU A 961 8.72 -0.38 -29.11
N PRO A 962 7.53 -0.83 -29.54
CA PRO A 962 6.63 -1.55 -28.66
C PRO A 962 7.28 -2.86 -28.20
N CYS A 963 7.30 -3.08 -26.89
CA CYS A 963 7.75 -4.34 -26.30
C CYS A 963 6.73 -5.44 -26.62
N ARG A 964 6.82 -6.04 -27.81
CA ARG A 964 6.13 -7.29 -28.10
C ARG A 964 6.74 -8.34 -27.20
N LYS A 965 5.98 -8.91 -26.25
CA LYS A 965 6.38 -10.15 -25.60
C LYS A 965 6.52 -11.18 -26.73
N PRO A 966 7.74 -11.65 -27.06
CA PRO A 966 7.85 -12.70 -28.06
C PRO A 966 7.02 -13.85 -27.53
N GLY A 967 6.02 -14.29 -28.30
CA GLY A 967 5.35 -15.55 -27.99
C GLY A 967 6.43 -16.58 -27.80
N ILE A 968 6.47 -17.21 -26.62
CA ILE A 968 7.48 -18.23 -26.32
C ILE A 968 7.33 -19.27 -27.42
N ARG A 969 8.35 -19.42 -28.27
CA ARG A 969 8.37 -20.49 -29.26
C ARG A 969 8.70 -21.77 -28.50
N ILE A 970 7.64 -22.44 -28.07
CA ILE A 970 7.71 -23.74 -27.41
C ILE A 970 8.16 -24.76 -28.47
N ALA A 971 9.15 -25.60 -28.14
CA ALA A 971 9.58 -26.66 -29.04
C ALA A 971 8.40 -27.62 -29.29
N PRO A 972 8.29 -28.27 -30.47
CA PRO A 972 7.15 -29.17 -30.75
C PRO A 972 6.96 -30.28 -29.70
N GLN A 973 8.05 -30.78 -29.12
CA GLN A 973 8.01 -31.79 -28.05
C GLN A 973 7.44 -31.23 -26.75
N ASP A 974 7.91 -30.05 -26.32
CA ASP A 974 7.38 -29.36 -25.14
C ASP A 974 5.90 -28.97 -25.36
N GLN A 975 5.52 -28.58 -26.58
CA GLN A 975 4.14 -28.25 -26.91
C GLN A 975 3.23 -29.49 -26.79
N PHE A 976 3.69 -30.64 -27.27
CA PHE A 976 2.97 -31.91 -27.10
C PHE A 976 2.84 -32.29 -25.64
N TYR A 977 3.95 -32.21 -24.88
CA TYR A 977 3.96 -32.50 -23.45
C TYR A 977 3.01 -31.59 -22.66
N LEU A 978 3.05 -30.27 -22.91
CA LEU A 978 2.16 -29.31 -22.26
C LEU A 978 0.70 -29.53 -22.65
N ARG A 979 0.42 -29.91 -23.90
CA ARG A 979 -0.94 -30.27 -24.34
C ARG A 979 -1.44 -31.58 -23.72
N ASP A 980 -0.57 -32.58 -23.54
CA ASP A 980 -0.92 -33.82 -22.83
C ASP A 980 -1.24 -33.53 -21.35
N ILE A 981 -0.44 -32.69 -20.68
CA ILE A 981 -0.75 -32.23 -19.32
C ILE A 981 -2.07 -31.47 -19.30
N ALA A 982 -2.26 -30.48 -20.16
CA ALA A 982 -3.48 -29.67 -20.19
C ALA A 982 -4.72 -30.54 -20.41
N LEU A 983 -4.67 -31.50 -21.33
CA LEU A 983 -5.76 -32.44 -21.58
C LEU A 983 -6.04 -33.34 -20.36
N ARG A 984 -5.00 -33.86 -19.69
CA ARG A 984 -5.17 -34.67 -18.46
C ARG A 984 -5.72 -33.85 -17.30
N THR A 985 -5.30 -32.60 -17.17
CA THR A 985 -5.84 -31.67 -16.17
C THR A 985 -7.29 -31.33 -16.47
N TRP A 986 -7.65 -31.10 -17.74
CA TRP A 986 -9.05 -30.93 -18.14
C TRP A 986 -9.88 -32.18 -17.85
N TYR A 987 -9.34 -33.37 -18.13
CA TYR A 987 -10.02 -34.64 -17.90
C TYR A 987 -10.43 -34.85 -16.44
N PHE A 988 -9.66 -34.31 -15.49
CA PHE A 988 -10.06 -34.29 -14.09
C PHE A 988 -11.40 -33.57 -13.90
N PHE A 989 -11.54 -32.33 -14.37
CA PHE A 989 -12.79 -31.57 -14.28
C PHE A 989 -13.92 -32.20 -15.09
N GLU A 990 -13.61 -32.71 -16.29
CA GLU A 990 -14.59 -33.39 -17.13
C GLU A 990 -15.25 -34.59 -16.43
N LYS A 991 -14.46 -35.34 -15.66
CA LYS A 991 -14.91 -36.54 -14.94
C LYS A 991 -15.48 -36.27 -13.56
N THR A 992 -15.03 -35.22 -12.89
CA THR A 992 -15.38 -34.98 -11.49
C THR A 992 -16.45 -33.89 -11.29
N ALA A 993 -16.65 -33.01 -12.27
CA ALA A 993 -17.73 -32.03 -12.27
C ALA A 993 -18.85 -32.47 -13.25
N GLY A 994 -19.46 -33.61 -12.93
CA GLY A 994 -20.57 -34.18 -13.69
C GLY A 994 -21.94 -33.85 -13.09
N PRO A 995 -23.03 -34.38 -13.70
CA PRO A 995 -24.39 -34.19 -13.18
C PRO A 995 -24.58 -34.68 -11.74
N GLU A 996 -23.88 -35.74 -11.32
CA GLU A 996 -23.97 -36.32 -9.97
C GLU A 996 -23.50 -35.34 -8.87
N ASP A 997 -22.55 -34.46 -9.22
CA ASP A 997 -21.99 -33.42 -8.36
C ASP A 997 -22.58 -32.04 -8.68
N HIS A 998 -23.74 -32.00 -9.35
CA HIS A 998 -24.42 -30.77 -9.78
C HIS A 998 -23.53 -29.84 -10.61
N TRP A 999 -22.61 -30.40 -11.39
CA TRP A 999 -21.63 -29.66 -12.20
C TRP A 999 -20.67 -28.80 -11.37
N LEU A 1000 -20.50 -29.12 -10.08
CA LEU A 1000 -19.54 -28.46 -9.20
C LEU A 1000 -18.26 -29.30 -9.09
N PRO A 1001 -17.08 -28.66 -9.05
CA PRO A 1001 -15.81 -29.37 -8.95
C PRO A 1001 -15.54 -29.77 -7.48
N PRO A 1002 -14.91 -30.92 -7.23
CA PRO A 1002 -14.52 -31.31 -5.88
C PRO A 1002 -13.26 -30.58 -5.42
N ASP A 1003 -13.05 -30.56 -4.11
CA ASP A 1003 -11.90 -29.93 -3.46
C ASP A 1003 -10.61 -30.74 -3.65
N ASN A 1004 -10.71 -32.07 -3.53
CA ASN A 1004 -9.58 -32.94 -3.81
C ASN A 1004 -10.00 -34.34 -4.28
N LEU A 1005 -9.04 -35.03 -4.88
CA LEU A 1005 -9.09 -36.45 -5.19
C LEU A 1005 -7.87 -37.10 -4.54
N GLN A 1006 -8.10 -37.98 -3.58
CA GLN A 1006 -7.03 -38.65 -2.84
C GLN A 1006 -6.85 -40.09 -3.32
N VAL A 1007 -5.72 -40.34 -3.97
CA VAL A 1007 -5.38 -41.67 -4.52
C VAL A 1007 -4.62 -42.53 -3.49
N ASN A 1008 -3.80 -41.92 -2.63
CA ASN A 1008 -3.04 -42.65 -1.62
C ASN A 1008 -2.92 -41.83 -0.31
N PRO A 1009 -3.46 -42.31 0.82
CA PRO A 1009 -4.39 -43.45 0.95
C PRO A 1009 -5.67 -43.24 0.11
N PRO A 1010 -6.32 -44.32 -0.37
CA PRO A 1010 -7.43 -44.24 -1.32
C PRO A 1010 -8.73 -43.78 -0.64
N ASN A 1011 -8.80 -42.49 -0.26
CA ASN A 1011 -10.00 -41.87 0.31
C ASN A 1011 -10.98 -41.37 -0.76
N GLY A 1012 -10.62 -41.44 -2.04
CA GLY A 1012 -11.52 -41.15 -3.16
C GLY A 1012 -11.74 -39.66 -3.40
N LEU A 1013 -12.88 -39.33 -4.01
CA LEU A 1013 -13.29 -37.97 -4.33
C LEU A 1013 -13.89 -37.29 -3.08
N ALA A 1014 -13.42 -36.10 -2.73
CA ALA A 1014 -14.10 -35.31 -1.72
C ALA A 1014 -15.28 -34.57 -2.36
N HIS A 1015 -16.49 -35.02 -2.07
CA HIS A 1015 -17.75 -34.38 -2.51
C HIS A 1015 -18.02 -33.07 -1.78
N ARG A 1016 -17.07 -32.13 -1.85
CA ARG A 1016 -17.19 -30.78 -1.33
C ARG A 1016 -16.51 -29.79 -2.27
N THR A 1017 -17.04 -28.58 -2.36
CA THR A 1017 -16.49 -27.52 -3.20
C THR A 1017 -16.40 -26.19 -2.45
N SER A 1018 -15.56 -25.30 -2.96
CA SER A 1018 -15.40 -23.93 -2.48
C SER A 1018 -15.63 -22.93 -3.63
N PRO A 1019 -15.90 -21.65 -3.32
CA PRO A 1019 -16.02 -20.61 -4.36
C PRO A 1019 -14.80 -20.54 -5.28
N THR A 1020 -13.59 -20.68 -4.75
CA THR A 1020 -12.35 -20.73 -5.55
C THR A 1020 -12.34 -21.91 -6.52
N ASN A 1021 -12.75 -23.10 -6.07
CA ASN A 1021 -12.75 -24.30 -6.92
C ASN A 1021 -13.75 -24.14 -8.07
N ILE A 1022 -14.93 -23.58 -7.80
CA ILE A 1022 -15.93 -23.23 -8.83
C ILE A 1022 -15.31 -22.28 -9.87
N GLY A 1023 -14.62 -21.23 -9.43
CA GLY A 1023 -13.96 -20.30 -10.33
C GLY A 1023 -12.90 -20.97 -11.22
N PHE A 1024 -12.09 -21.88 -10.64
CA PHE A 1024 -11.15 -22.68 -11.41
C PHE A 1024 -11.82 -23.58 -12.45
N LEU A 1025 -12.99 -24.17 -12.14
CA LEU A 1025 -13.75 -24.94 -13.12
C LEU A 1025 -14.22 -24.05 -14.29
N LEU A 1026 -14.77 -22.87 -14.02
CA LEU A 1026 -15.21 -21.94 -15.07
C LEU A 1026 -14.03 -21.54 -15.98
N ALA A 1027 -12.90 -21.19 -15.39
CA ALA A 1027 -11.67 -20.88 -16.15
C ALA A 1027 -11.16 -22.09 -16.94
N ALA A 1028 -11.26 -23.30 -16.38
CA ALA A 1028 -10.88 -24.53 -17.06
C ALA A 1028 -11.79 -24.85 -18.25
N ILE A 1029 -13.10 -24.59 -18.16
CA ILE A 1029 -14.05 -24.77 -19.27
C ILE A 1029 -13.69 -23.85 -20.44
N VAL A 1030 -13.47 -22.57 -20.18
CA VAL A 1030 -13.06 -21.59 -21.21
C VAL A 1030 -11.72 -21.98 -21.81
N SER A 1031 -10.74 -22.36 -20.97
CA SER A 1031 -9.43 -22.81 -21.45
C SER A 1031 -9.54 -24.07 -22.33
N ALA A 1032 -10.37 -25.04 -21.94
CA ALA A 1032 -10.60 -26.26 -22.70
C ALA A 1032 -11.27 -25.99 -24.06
N HIS A 1033 -12.14 -24.99 -24.13
CA HIS A 1033 -12.70 -24.48 -25.39
C HIS A 1033 -11.61 -23.84 -26.27
N ASP A 1034 -10.76 -22.97 -25.70
CA ASP A 1034 -9.65 -22.34 -26.42
C ASP A 1034 -8.62 -23.36 -26.94
N PHE A 1035 -8.37 -24.44 -26.19
CA PHE A 1035 -7.52 -25.55 -26.64
C PHE A 1035 -8.19 -26.47 -27.67
N GLY A 1036 -9.50 -26.34 -27.89
CA GLY A 1036 -10.29 -27.19 -28.78
C GLY A 1036 -10.64 -28.57 -28.19
N TYR A 1037 -10.54 -28.75 -26.87
CA TYR A 1037 -10.98 -29.97 -26.18
C TYR A 1037 -12.50 -30.01 -26.02
N LEU A 1038 -13.14 -28.84 -25.99
CA LEU A 1038 -14.59 -28.66 -25.97
C LEU A 1038 -15.09 -27.90 -27.20
N THR A 1039 -16.28 -28.26 -27.68
CA THR A 1039 -17.02 -27.43 -28.64
C THR A 1039 -17.66 -26.23 -27.93
N THR A 1040 -17.96 -25.17 -28.66
CA THR A 1040 -18.64 -23.98 -28.11
C THR A 1040 -19.96 -24.34 -27.42
N THR A 1041 -20.74 -25.28 -27.98
CA THR A 1041 -22.01 -25.72 -27.40
C THR A 1041 -21.82 -26.44 -26.08
N ALA A 1042 -20.85 -27.36 -25.98
CA ALA A 1042 -20.57 -28.10 -24.76
C ALA A 1042 -20.00 -27.20 -23.65
N ALA A 1043 -19.20 -26.19 -24.01
CA ALA A 1043 -18.71 -25.20 -23.08
C ALA A 1043 -19.85 -24.34 -22.51
N LEU A 1044 -20.74 -23.83 -23.36
CA LEU A 1044 -21.91 -23.05 -22.94
C LEU A 1044 -22.85 -23.86 -22.04
N GLU A 1045 -23.12 -25.12 -22.39
CA GLU A 1045 -23.97 -26.01 -21.59
C GLU A 1045 -23.39 -26.23 -20.18
N ARG A 1046 -22.09 -26.52 -20.08
CA ARG A 1046 -21.42 -26.69 -18.78
C ARG A 1046 -21.41 -25.41 -17.94
N ILE A 1047 -21.15 -24.26 -18.56
CA ILE A 1047 -21.18 -22.95 -17.87
C ILE A 1047 -22.60 -22.68 -17.37
N SER A 1048 -23.62 -22.83 -18.23
CA SER A 1048 -25.03 -22.64 -17.86
C SER A 1048 -25.42 -23.53 -16.69
N ASN A 1049 -25.15 -24.83 -16.79
CA ASN A 1049 -25.47 -25.79 -15.72
C ASN A 1049 -24.76 -25.45 -14.40
N THR A 1050 -23.51 -24.98 -14.46
CA THR A 1050 -22.77 -24.55 -13.27
C THR A 1050 -23.43 -23.32 -12.65
N VAL A 1051 -23.72 -22.29 -13.45
CA VAL A 1051 -24.37 -21.05 -13.00
C VAL A 1051 -25.77 -21.33 -12.43
N ASP A 1052 -26.57 -22.16 -13.08
CA ASP A 1052 -27.88 -22.60 -12.61
C ASP A 1052 -27.80 -23.31 -11.24
N THR A 1053 -26.73 -24.07 -10.99
CA THR A 1053 -26.46 -24.65 -9.66
C THR A 1053 -26.08 -23.56 -8.67
N LEU A 1054 -25.21 -22.61 -9.04
CA LEU A 1054 -24.79 -21.52 -8.16
C LEU A 1054 -25.97 -20.67 -7.70
N GLU A 1055 -26.96 -20.43 -8.55
CA GLU A 1055 -28.21 -19.71 -8.21
C GLU A 1055 -29.01 -20.39 -7.09
N LYS A 1056 -28.91 -21.72 -6.97
CA LYS A 1056 -29.62 -22.52 -5.95
C LYS A 1056 -28.87 -22.63 -4.63
N LEU A 1057 -27.55 -22.38 -4.62
CA LEU A 1057 -26.74 -22.51 -3.41
C LEU A 1057 -27.18 -21.51 -2.33
N PRO A 1058 -27.30 -21.91 -1.06
CA PRO A 1058 -27.53 -20.99 0.05
C PRO A 1058 -26.43 -19.95 0.15
N ARG A 1059 -26.78 -18.68 0.36
CA ARG A 1059 -25.84 -17.54 0.45
C ARG A 1059 -26.09 -16.72 1.71
N TRP A 1060 -25.08 -15.96 2.13
CA TRP A 1060 -25.17 -14.97 3.20
C TRP A 1060 -24.90 -13.59 2.64
N HIS A 1061 -25.90 -12.69 2.64
CA HIS A 1061 -25.79 -11.35 2.03
C HIS A 1061 -25.17 -11.35 0.62
N GLY A 1062 -25.53 -12.34 -0.20
CA GLY A 1062 -24.99 -12.51 -1.56
C GLY A 1062 -23.66 -13.27 -1.66
N HIS A 1063 -22.95 -13.48 -0.55
CA HIS A 1063 -21.72 -14.28 -0.52
C HIS A 1063 -22.01 -15.79 -0.46
N PHE A 1064 -21.19 -16.56 -1.17
CA PHE A 1064 -21.15 -18.02 -1.02
C PHE A 1064 -20.43 -18.41 0.28
N TYR A 1065 -20.92 -19.47 0.92
CA TYR A 1065 -20.23 -20.11 2.03
C TYR A 1065 -18.96 -20.81 1.54
N ASN A 1066 -17.99 -21.01 2.44
CA ASN A 1066 -16.70 -21.55 2.06
C ASN A 1066 -16.77 -22.99 1.52
N TRP A 1067 -17.69 -23.79 2.04
CA TRP A 1067 -17.80 -25.20 1.72
C TRP A 1067 -19.25 -25.60 1.45
N TYR A 1068 -19.47 -26.23 0.31
CA TYR A 1068 -20.73 -26.90 -0.03
C TYR A 1068 -20.47 -28.37 -0.31
N GLN A 1069 -21.41 -29.23 0.05
CA GLN A 1069 -21.42 -30.60 -0.40
C GLN A 1069 -21.94 -30.66 -1.85
N THR A 1070 -21.16 -31.22 -2.78
CA THR A 1070 -21.47 -31.17 -4.22
C THR A 1070 -22.71 -31.99 -4.60
N VAL A 1071 -22.98 -33.06 -3.85
CA VAL A 1071 -24.13 -33.95 -4.09
C VAL A 1071 -25.44 -33.43 -3.49
N THR A 1072 -25.39 -32.72 -2.36
CA THR A 1072 -26.62 -32.25 -1.67
C THR A 1072 -26.86 -30.75 -1.77
N LEU A 1073 -25.85 -29.97 -2.19
CA LEU A 1073 -25.85 -28.51 -2.22
C LEU A 1073 -25.93 -27.84 -0.83
N GLU A 1074 -25.79 -28.63 0.24
CA GLU A 1074 -25.84 -28.13 1.61
C GLU A 1074 -24.50 -27.49 2.03
N PRO A 1075 -24.52 -26.36 2.76
CA PRO A 1075 -23.32 -25.81 3.37
C PRO A 1075 -22.74 -26.75 4.42
N LEU A 1076 -21.42 -26.95 4.39
CA LEU A 1076 -20.73 -27.81 5.36
C LEU A 1076 -20.33 -27.03 6.62
N GLN A 1077 -20.38 -27.71 7.78
CA GLN A 1077 -19.95 -27.14 9.05
C GLN A 1077 -18.42 -27.20 9.21
N PRO A 1078 -17.78 -26.16 9.80
CA PRO A 1078 -18.39 -24.91 10.26
C PRO A 1078 -18.79 -24.00 9.08
N ILE A 1079 -19.96 -23.38 9.18
CA ILE A 1079 -20.44 -22.42 8.17
C ILE A 1079 -19.72 -21.08 8.39
N TYR A 1080 -18.94 -20.66 7.40
CA TYR A 1080 -18.30 -19.34 7.37
C TYR A 1080 -18.12 -18.88 5.92
N ILE A 1081 -17.73 -17.61 5.76
CA ILE A 1081 -17.46 -17.00 4.46
C ILE A 1081 -15.97 -16.71 4.38
N SER A 1082 -15.36 -17.09 3.25
CA SER A 1082 -14.01 -16.70 2.90
C SER A 1082 -14.07 -15.58 1.88
N MET A 1083 -13.64 -14.39 2.30
CA MET A 1083 -13.51 -13.25 1.40
C MET A 1083 -12.45 -13.47 0.33
N VAL A 1084 -11.43 -14.29 0.63
CA VAL A 1084 -10.41 -14.69 -0.35
C VAL A 1084 -11.02 -15.57 -1.44
N ASP A 1085 -11.78 -16.59 -1.06
CA ASP A 1085 -12.39 -17.49 -2.04
C ASP A 1085 -13.51 -16.82 -2.83
N SER A 1086 -14.31 -15.98 -2.15
CA SER A 1086 -15.29 -15.12 -2.82
C SER A 1086 -14.61 -14.19 -3.83
N GLY A 1087 -13.50 -13.56 -3.43
CA GLY A 1087 -12.71 -12.69 -4.30
C GLY A 1087 -12.15 -13.43 -5.51
N ASN A 1088 -11.59 -14.64 -5.31
CA ASN A 1088 -11.11 -15.48 -6.40
C ASN A 1088 -12.24 -15.83 -7.38
N LEU A 1089 -13.40 -16.27 -6.88
CA LEU A 1089 -14.55 -16.58 -7.74
C LEU A 1089 -14.96 -15.37 -8.58
N VAL A 1090 -15.04 -14.19 -7.98
CA VAL A 1090 -15.35 -12.95 -8.71
C VAL A 1090 -14.32 -12.68 -9.80
N VAL A 1091 -13.02 -12.84 -9.51
CA VAL A 1091 -11.94 -12.68 -10.51
C VAL A 1091 -12.07 -13.67 -11.67
N PHE A 1092 -12.59 -14.87 -11.44
CA PHE A 1092 -12.84 -15.85 -12.51
C PHE A 1092 -14.13 -15.59 -13.30
N LEU A 1093 -15.10 -14.86 -12.72
CA LEU A 1093 -16.34 -14.47 -13.39
C LEU A 1093 -16.18 -13.21 -14.25
N LEU A 1094 -15.24 -12.33 -13.88
CA LEU A 1094 -14.81 -11.16 -14.64
C LEU A 1094 -13.91 -11.57 -15.82
#